data_AF-A0A6L6HS89-F1
#
_entry.id   AF-A0A6L6HS89-F1
#
_cell.length_a   1.000
_cell.length_b   1.000
_cell.length_c   1.000
_cell.angle_alpha   90.00
_cell.angle_beta   90.00
_cell.angle_gamma   90.00
#
_symmetry.space_group_name_H-M   'P 1'
#
loop_
_entity.id
_entity.type
_entity.pdbx_description
1 polymer ?
#
loop_
_entity_poly.entity_id
_entity_poly.type
_entity_poly.pdbx_seq_one_letter_code
_entity_poly.pdbx_strand_id
1 'polypeptide(L)'
;MIRPLIVLLLTLLSALPASANPALEAVIARNLDQIEKPSRRTVEPLVAEIAATGPEGLALLSAWANRSLGVSDNGRLLIVEGDSATDAVTGQPVPGADLTMLRPNSGVRGVIDSALVAGEISSPDPARRASALASIARDGTAAHLAALRGAPPEADPTLAQQRERATNLLAIRFDTDPAARVAAINGLAGDVGLDFRAALNPLLATTRIAAPAEPQANIVRELTVGDSDFPKEAAIALLTTQGVLQPRLTPADQRNALAANIVNGTVSGIPVADLSDPAARDRAYEALEAAGTVPPAATDAEADAALAANRFFETYAEPNPDVTDAARAAQVRAQVRLAAMTGIDLGLDALSLASIYFLAAIGLAITFGVMRVINMAHGEFIMMGAYTGYVVQTLIPNRTLSLVAALPLAFVVTFGAGVILYRLVIRHLARRPLETLLATFGVSIALQQLAKNIFGTQARPLTAPAWLEGAITINDVISISSIRVAIFVLALLFLGLFLFIMKRTRLGLEVRAVTQNPGMAASMGINPDRIAMMTFGLGSGIAGIAGVAIGLFAQVTSELGQQYIVQSFMTVVVGGVGNIWGTLAGAGLIGILSKVIESFNPSNTLAAQTFMILFIIIFIQFRPRGIIPQRGRAAEA
;
A
#
# COMPACT_ATOMS: atom_id res chain seq x y z
N MET A 1 32.84 -4.27 61.87
CA MET A 1 32.49 -5.70 61.90
C MET A 1 31.01 -6.00 61.60
N ILE A 2 30.23 -5.06 61.04
CA ILE A 2 28.77 -5.22 60.81
C ILE A 2 28.42 -5.59 59.35
N ARG A 3 29.30 -5.29 58.38
CA ARG A 3 29.11 -5.65 56.96
C ARG A 3 29.14 -7.15 56.63
N PRO A 4 30.00 -8.01 57.23
CA PRO A 4 29.97 -9.43 56.89
C PRO A 4 28.75 -10.14 57.49
N LEU A 5 28.16 -9.62 58.56
CA LEU A 5 26.96 -10.19 59.19
C LEU A 5 25.69 -9.90 58.37
N ILE A 6 25.59 -8.73 57.74
CA ILE A 6 24.46 -8.37 56.86
C ILE A 6 24.48 -9.17 55.56
N VAL A 7 25.67 -9.46 55.01
CA VAL A 7 25.80 -10.33 53.82
C VAL A 7 25.44 -11.79 54.17
N LEU A 8 25.83 -12.27 55.36
CA LEU A 8 25.43 -13.60 55.83
C LEU A 8 23.92 -13.69 56.14
N LEU A 9 23.30 -12.64 56.66
CA LEU A 9 21.86 -12.60 56.94
C LEU A 9 21.02 -12.46 55.65
N LEU A 10 21.54 -11.79 54.61
CA LEU A 10 20.92 -11.68 53.29
C LEU A 10 21.06 -12.96 52.46
N THR A 11 22.15 -13.72 52.61
CA THR A 11 22.28 -15.03 51.95
C THR A 11 21.45 -16.12 52.62
N LEU A 12 21.16 -16.00 53.93
CA LEU A 12 20.27 -16.91 54.65
C LEU A 12 18.77 -16.63 54.41
N LEU A 13 18.39 -15.45 53.89
CA LEU A 13 17.01 -15.12 53.52
C LEU A 13 16.65 -15.41 52.05
N SER A 14 17.62 -15.73 51.19
CA SER A 14 17.41 -16.03 49.77
C SER A 14 17.37 -17.52 49.43
N ALA A 15 17.45 -18.41 50.42
CA ALA A 15 17.31 -19.85 50.25
C ALA A 15 15.97 -20.33 50.85
N LEU A 16 14.86 -19.77 50.39
CA LEU A 16 13.62 -20.53 50.40
C LEU A 16 13.80 -21.65 49.36
N PRO A 17 13.58 -22.93 49.70
CA PRO A 17 13.58 -23.98 48.69
C PRO A 17 12.50 -23.61 47.66
N ALA A 18 12.90 -23.41 46.41
CA ALA A 18 11.96 -23.40 45.30
C ALA A 18 11.21 -24.73 45.38
N SER A 19 9.93 -24.68 45.76
CA SER A 19 9.12 -25.88 45.86
C SER A 19 9.01 -26.45 44.45
N ALA A 20 9.42 -27.71 44.27
CA ALA A 20 9.18 -28.47 43.04
C ALA A 20 7.71 -28.26 42.62
N ASN A 21 7.46 -27.86 41.37
CA ASN A 21 6.11 -27.67 40.88
C ASN A 21 5.44 -29.06 40.73
N PRO A 22 4.60 -29.49 41.70
CA PRO A 22 4.16 -30.88 41.76
C PRO A 22 3.15 -31.20 40.65
N ALA A 23 2.48 -30.16 40.13
CA ALA A 23 1.60 -30.27 38.98
C ALA A 23 2.40 -30.58 37.72
N LEU A 24 3.49 -29.83 37.46
CA LEU A 24 4.37 -30.06 36.32
C LEU A 24 5.05 -31.44 36.39
N GLU A 25 5.52 -31.82 37.58
CA GLU A 25 6.12 -33.14 37.81
C GLU A 25 5.16 -34.28 37.47
N ALA A 26 3.89 -34.18 37.92
CA ALA A 26 2.87 -35.18 37.64
C ALA A 26 2.50 -35.26 36.15
N VAL A 27 2.49 -34.13 35.43
CA VAL A 27 2.22 -34.08 33.99
C VAL A 27 3.36 -34.72 33.20
N ILE A 28 4.61 -34.42 33.54
CA ILE A 28 5.79 -35.02 32.90
C ILE A 28 5.84 -36.53 33.16
N ALA A 29 5.64 -36.97 34.40
CA ALA A 29 5.70 -38.39 34.76
C ALA A 29 4.66 -39.25 34.02
N ARG A 30 3.46 -38.70 33.74
CA ARG A 30 2.41 -39.40 32.97
C ARG A 30 2.68 -39.45 31.47
N ASN A 31 3.46 -38.50 30.93
CA ASN A 31 3.52 -38.23 29.49
C ASN A 31 4.94 -38.23 28.92
N LEU A 32 5.95 -38.72 29.65
CA LEU A 32 7.36 -38.68 29.24
C LEU A 32 7.58 -39.28 27.84
N ASP A 33 6.93 -40.41 27.53
CA ASP A 33 6.98 -41.05 26.20
C ASP A 33 6.54 -40.12 25.06
N GLN A 34 5.53 -39.28 25.31
CA GLN A 34 5.01 -38.32 24.33
C GLN A 34 5.91 -37.10 24.18
N ILE A 35 6.68 -36.74 25.22
CA ILE A 35 7.68 -35.66 25.17
C ILE A 35 8.93 -36.13 24.42
N GLU A 36 9.34 -37.39 24.61
CA GLU A 36 10.48 -37.98 23.91
C GLU A 36 10.17 -38.29 22.43
N LYS A 37 8.97 -38.80 22.13
CA LYS A 37 8.53 -39.16 20.77
C LYS A 37 7.24 -38.43 20.39
N PRO A 38 7.31 -37.10 20.18
CA PRO A 38 6.11 -36.30 19.97
C PRO A 38 5.49 -36.53 18.59
N SER A 39 4.17 -36.71 18.57
CA SER A 39 3.36 -36.76 17.36
C SER A 39 2.43 -35.56 17.32
N ARG A 40 2.36 -34.88 16.16
CA ARG A 40 1.47 -33.72 15.98
C ARG A 40 0.01 -34.02 16.33
N ARG A 41 -0.45 -35.26 16.13
CA ARG A 41 -1.85 -35.65 16.37
C ARG A 41 -2.19 -35.80 17.85
N THR A 42 -1.21 -35.97 18.73
CA THR A 42 -1.42 -36.31 20.14
C THR A 42 -0.79 -35.31 21.11
N VAL A 43 0.11 -34.45 20.63
CA VAL A 43 0.89 -33.53 21.48
C VAL A 43 0.11 -32.30 21.96
N GLU A 44 -1.00 -31.95 21.30
CA GLU A 44 -1.76 -30.73 21.60
C GLU A 44 -2.39 -30.70 23.01
N PRO A 45 -3.09 -31.76 23.48
CA PRO A 45 -3.57 -31.83 24.87
C PRO A 45 -2.43 -31.78 25.89
N LEU A 46 -1.30 -32.44 25.60
CA LEU A 46 -0.12 -32.46 26.47
C LEU A 46 0.50 -31.06 26.61
N VAL A 47 0.68 -30.36 25.50
CA VAL A 47 1.23 -29.01 25.50
C VAL A 47 0.32 -28.05 26.28
N ALA A 48 -1.00 -28.19 26.14
CA ALA A 48 -1.96 -27.42 26.92
C ALA A 48 -1.88 -27.74 28.43
N GLU A 49 -1.73 -29.01 28.79
CA GLU A 49 -1.58 -29.45 30.18
C GLU A 49 -0.28 -28.93 30.81
N ILE A 50 0.84 -28.95 30.08
CA ILE A 50 2.12 -28.37 30.51
C ILE A 50 2.02 -26.84 30.64
N ALA A 51 1.40 -26.16 29.68
CA ALA A 51 1.24 -24.71 29.74
C ALA A 51 0.40 -24.26 30.96
N ALA A 52 -0.58 -25.08 31.37
CA ALA A 52 -1.44 -24.81 32.52
C ALA A 52 -0.73 -24.93 33.87
N THR A 53 0.47 -25.52 33.94
CA THR A 53 1.20 -25.69 35.22
C THR A 53 1.94 -24.44 35.67
N GLY A 54 1.93 -23.35 34.89
CA GLY A 54 2.51 -22.06 35.27
C GLY A 54 3.87 -21.75 34.64
N PRO A 55 4.66 -20.83 35.22
CA PRO A 55 5.90 -20.31 34.63
C PRO A 55 6.94 -21.38 34.29
N GLU A 56 7.08 -22.41 35.13
CA GLU A 56 8.03 -23.50 34.89
C GLU A 56 7.60 -24.37 33.70
N GLY A 57 6.28 -24.56 33.52
CA GLY A 57 5.73 -25.27 32.36
C GLY A 57 5.96 -24.52 31.05
N LEU A 58 5.75 -23.19 31.06
CA LEU A 58 6.08 -22.33 29.91
C LEU A 58 7.58 -22.30 29.61
N ALA A 59 8.43 -22.30 30.63
CA ALA A 59 9.88 -22.38 30.46
C ALA A 59 10.31 -23.71 29.81
N LEU A 60 9.73 -24.84 30.24
CA LEU A 60 9.94 -26.15 29.63
C LEU A 60 9.51 -26.15 28.15
N LEU A 61 8.31 -25.65 27.85
CA LEU A 61 7.81 -25.55 26.48
C LEU A 61 8.71 -24.67 25.60
N SER A 62 9.19 -23.54 26.12
CA SER A 62 10.14 -22.66 25.43
C SER A 62 11.45 -23.37 25.13
N ALA A 63 12.01 -24.08 26.12
CA ALA A 63 13.21 -24.87 25.93
C ALA A 63 13.02 -25.99 24.90
N TRP A 64 11.84 -26.63 24.90
CA TRP A 64 11.51 -27.67 23.94
C TRP A 64 11.41 -27.13 22.52
N ALA A 65 10.71 -26.00 22.33
CA ALA A 65 10.62 -25.31 21.04
C ALA A 65 12.00 -24.91 20.50
N ASN A 66 12.86 -24.37 21.37
CA ASN A 66 14.20 -23.88 21.08
C ASN A 66 15.26 -24.99 20.96
N ARG A 67 14.87 -26.26 21.10
CA ARG A 67 15.78 -27.43 21.05
C ARG A 67 16.86 -27.40 22.14
N SER A 68 16.56 -26.76 23.26
CA SER A 68 17.41 -26.70 24.46
C SER A 68 16.90 -27.59 25.60
N LEU A 69 15.86 -28.41 25.38
CA LEU A 69 15.39 -29.41 26.33
C LEU A 69 16.12 -30.74 26.11
N GLY A 70 16.63 -31.35 27.16
CA GLY A 70 17.25 -32.68 27.15
C GLY A 70 16.66 -33.60 28.21
N VAL A 71 16.76 -34.91 28.00
CA VAL A 71 16.39 -35.94 28.98
C VAL A 71 17.65 -36.66 29.47
N SER A 72 17.78 -36.81 30.79
CA SER A 72 18.85 -37.59 31.43
C SER A 72 18.53 -39.09 31.46
N ASP A 73 19.53 -39.93 31.70
CA ASP A 73 19.37 -41.40 31.81
C ASP A 73 18.35 -41.84 32.87
N ASN A 74 18.08 -40.98 33.87
CA ASN A 74 17.11 -41.22 34.93
C ASN A 74 15.71 -40.68 34.59
N GLY A 75 15.44 -40.27 33.34
CA GLY A 75 14.16 -39.75 32.88
C GLY A 75 13.85 -38.30 33.29
N ARG A 76 14.80 -37.58 33.90
CA ARG A 76 14.63 -36.15 34.27
C ARG A 76 14.79 -35.25 33.05
N LEU A 77 13.89 -34.29 32.89
CA LEU A 77 13.96 -33.25 31.86
C LEU A 77 14.78 -32.05 32.36
N LEU A 78 15.80 -31.68 31.59
CA LEU A 78 16.69 -30.56 31.90
C LEU A 78 16.68 -29.51 30.78
N ILE A 79 16.68 -28.24 31.17
CA ILE A 79 16.82 -27.09 30.27
C ILE A 79 18.30 -26.72 30.18
N VAL A 80 18.85 -26.72 28.98
CA VAL A 80 20.27 -26.50 28.69
C VAL A 80 20.51 -25.07 28.22
N GLU A 81 21.33 -24.33 28.95
CA GLU A 81 21.79 -22.98 28.62
C GLU A 81 23.33 -22.94 28.61
N GLY A 82 23.93 -23.01 27.42
CA GLY A 82 25.38 -23.09 27.27
C GLY A 82 25.94 -24.37 27.88
N ASP A 83 26.87 -24.24 28.82
CA ASP A 83 27.49 -25.35 29.57
C ASP A 83 26.72 -25.71 30.86
N SER A 84 25.59 -25.06 31.12
CA SER A 84 24.78 -25.28 32.32
C SER A 84 23.46 -25.96 31.99
N ALA A 85 23.02 -26.85 32.87
CA ALA A 85 21.70 -27.48 32.79
C ALA A 85 20.92 -27.19 34.07
N THR A 86 19.62 -26.94 33.96
CA THR A 86 18.71 -26.76 35.09
C THR A 86 17.59 -27.78 35.01
N ASP A 87 17.13 -28.29 36.14
CA ASP A 87 16.01 -29.22 36.19
C ASP A 87 14.71 -28.49 35.86
N ALA A 88 13.94 -29.00 34.89
CA ALA A 88 12.78 -28.30 34.34
C ALA A 88 11.58 -28.20 35.31
N VAL A 89 11.58 -28.97 36.41
CA VAL A 89 10.53 -28.98 37.44
C VAL A 89 10.89 -28.12 38.64
N THR A 90 12.18 -28.11 39.01
CA THR A 90 12.68 -27.48 40.24
C THR A 90 13.48 -26.20 40.00
N GLY A 91 13.92 -25.95 38.76
CA GLY A 91 14.78 -24.82 38.38
C GLY A 91 16.20 -24.89 38.95
N GLN A 92 16.55 -25.98 39.63
CA GLN A 92 17.86 -26.13 40.27
C GLN A 92 18.94 -26.49 39.25
N PRO A 93 20.15 -25.92 39.35
CA PRO A 93 21.26 -26.27 38.48
C PRO A 93 21.70 -27.72 38.70
N VAL A 94 21.89 -28.45 37.61
CA VAL A 94 22.36 -29.83 37.58
C VAL A 94 23.72 -29.86 36.86
N PRO A 95 24.84 -30.01 37.60
CA PRO A 95 26.16 -30.04 36.99
C PRO A 95 26.44 -31.38 36.28
N GLY A 96 26.87 -31.32 35.01
CA GLY A 96 27.51 -32.43 34.30
C GLY A 96 26.60 -33.63 33.98
N ALA A 97 25.38 -33.40 33.49
CA ALA A 97 24.50 -34.48 33.07
C ALA A 97 24.78 -34.91 31.61
N ASP A 98 24.94 -36.22 31.38
CA ASP A 98 24.79 -36.81 30.04
C ASP A 98 23.30 -36.75 29.65
N LEU A 99 23.01 -36.15 28.49
CA LEU A 99 21.66 -35.80 28.07
C LEU A 99 21.40 -36.16 26.61
N THR A 100 20.21 -36.71 26.36
CA THR A 100 19.68 -36.82 25.01
C THR A 100 18.80 -35.61 24.70
N MET A 101 19.21 -34.80 23.72
CA MET A 101 18.47 -33.58 23.35
C MET A 101 17.16 -33.91 22.64
N LEU A 102 16.05 -33.36 23.15
CA LEU A 102 14.72 -33.52 22.58
C LEU A 102 14.45 -32.45 21.53
N ARG A 103 14.21 -32.89 20.29
CA ARG A 103 14.04 -31.99 19.14
C ARG A 103 12.66 -32.17 18.52
N PRO A 104 11.70 -31.25 18.74
CA PRO A 104 10.39 -31.35 18.12
C PRO A 104 10.50 -31.10 16.61
N ASN A 105 9.70 -31.85 15.84
CA ASN A 105 9.49 -31.58 14.42
C ASN A 105 8.75 -30.25 14.22
N SER A 106 8.71 -29.74 12.97
CA SER A 106 8.08 -28.44 12.67
C SER A 106 6.60 -28.38 13.06
N GLY A 107 5.86 -29.48 12.94
CA GLY A 107 4.45 -29.56 13.31
C GLY A 107 4.23 -29.47 14.82
N VAL A 108 5.06 -30.15 15.62
CA VAL A 108 5.01 -30.11 17.08
C VAL A 108 5.47 -28.74 17.60
N ARG A 109 6.53 -28.16 17.00
CA ARG A 109 7.00 -26.82 17.37
C ARG A 109 5.90 -25.77 17.17
N GLY A 110 5.15 -25.81 16.07
CA GLY A 110 4.03 -24.89 15.87
C GLY A 110 2.93 -25.00 16.93
N VAL A 111 2.67 -26.19 17.48
CA VAL A 111 1.72 -26.38 18.58
C VAL A 111 2.27 -25.80 19.89
N ILE A 112 3.56 -26.03 20.17
CA ILE A 112 4.24 -25.46 21.32
C ILE A 112 4.25 -23.92 21.25
N ASP A 113 4.64 -23.36 20.11
CA ASP A 113 4.68 -21.92 19.88
C ASP A 113 3.29 -21.29 20.07
N SER A 114 2.22 -21.94 19.58
CA SER A 114 0.85 -21.49 19.79
C SER A 114 0.45 -21.48 21.28
N ALA A 115 0.87 -22.48 22.05
CA ALA A 115 0.58 -22.51 23.48
C ALA A 115 1.43 -21.51 24.28
N LEU A 116 2.68 -21.28 23.87
CA LEU A 116 3.56 -20.27 24.45
C LEU A 116 2.99 -18.87 24.25
N VAL A 117 2.51 -18.56 23.03
CA VAL A 117 1.84 -17.29 22.73
C VAL A 117 0.65 -17.05 23.66
N ALA A 118 -0.15 -18.08 23.98
CA ALA A 118 -1.24 -17.96 24.95
C ALA A 118 -0.76 -17.59 26.37
N GLY A 119 0.38 -18.14 26.81
CA GLY A 119 1.01 -17.78 28.08
C GLY A 119 1.60 -16.37 28.09
N GLU A 120 2.16 -15.92 26.96
CA GLU A 120 2.74 -14.59 26.80
C GLU A 120 1.70 -13.45 26.87
N ILE A 121 0.42 -13.71 26.54
CA ILE A 121 -0.68 -12.75 26.68
C ILE A 121 -0.83 -12.27 28.15
N SER A 122 -0.50 -13.13 29.12
CA SER A 122 -0.58 -12.82 30.56
C SER A 122 0.77 -12.43 31.17
N SER A 123 1.80 -12.22 30.35
CA SER A 123 3.14 -11.84 30.80
C SER A 123 3.10 -10.49 31.55
N PRO A 124 3.87 -10.31 32.64
CA PRO A 124 4.02 -9.00 33.28
C PRO A 124 4.71 -7.97 32.37
N ASP A 125 5.54 -8.42 31.41
CA ASP A 125 6.26 -7.58 30.44
C ASP A 125 5.36 -7.14 29.27
N PRO A 126 5.07 -5.82 29.10
CA PRO A 126 4.26 -5.30 28.00
C PRO A 126 4.81 -5.60 26.60
N ALA A 127 6.13 -5.66 26.42
CA ALA A 127 6.73 -5.93 25.11
C ALA A 127 6.44 -7.36 24.63
N ARG A 128 6.44 -8.33 25.56
CA ARG A 128 6.05 -9.72 25.27
C ARG A 128 4.56 -9.82 24.95
N ARG A 129 3.70 -9.12 25.71
CA ARG A 129 2.25 -9.05 25.41
C ARG A 129 2.01 -8.48 24.00
N ALA A 130 2.69 -7.39 23.65
CA ALA A 130 2.59 -6.78 22.31
C ALA A 130 3.01 -7.74 21.20
N SER A 131 4.15 -8.44 21.37
CA SER A 131 4.65 -9.44 20.43
C SER A 131 3.67 -10.61 20.24
N ALA A 132 3.12 -11.13 21.35
CA ALA A 132 2.12 -12.19 21.33
C ALA A 132 0.87 -11.75 20.56
N LEU A 133 0.32 -10.58 20.85
CA LEU A 133 -0.84 -10.04 20.14
C LEU A 133 -0.59 -9.84 18.64
N ALA A 134 0.61 -9.38 18.26
CA ALA A 134 1.00 -9.25 16.85
C ALA A 134 1.11 -10.61 16.14
N SER A 135 1.61 -11.64 16.83
CA SER A 135 1.67 -13.01 16.31
C SER A 135 0.27 -13.59 16.09
N ILE A 136 -0.62 -13.44 17.09
CA ILE A 136 -2.01 -13.89 17.02
C ILE A 136 -2.78 -13.20 15.89
N ALA A 137 -2.53 -11.91 15.65
CA ALA A 137 -3.17 -11.18 14.56
C ALA A 137 -2.84 -11.76 13.16
N ARG A 138 -1.65 -12.37 13.00
CA ARG A 138 -1.22 -12.98 11.73
C ARG A 138 -1.73 -14.42 11.59
N ASP A 139 -1.42 -15.26 12.57
CA ASP A 139 -1.59 -16.73 12.50
C ASP A 139 -2.39 -17.31 13.68
N GLY A 140 -3.38 -16.57 14.17
CA GLY A 140 -4.18 -17.00 15.30
C GLY A 140 -5.07 -18.22 15.00
N THR A 141 -5.41 -18.95 16.06
CA THR A 141 -6.12 -20.24 16.03
C THR A 141 -7.29 -20.20 17.01
N ALA A 142 -8.17 -21.21 16.98
CA ALA A 142 -9.29 -21.32 17.92
C ALA A 142 -8.82 -21.36 19.39
N ALA A 143 -7.66 -21.98 19.68
CA ALA A 143 -7.09 -22.01 21.03
C ALA A 143 -6.72 -20.61 21.54
N HIS A 144 -6.19 -19.75 20.67
CA HIS A 144 -5.85 -18.37 21.02
C HIS A 144 -7.10 -17.54 21.36
N LEU A 145 -8.25 -17.79 20.72
CA LEU A 145 -9.50 -17.08 21.04
C LEU A 145 -9.93 -17.34 22.49
N ALA A 146 -9.86 -18.60 22.93
CA ALA A 146 -10.17 -18.97 24.31
C ALA A 146 -9.19 -18.31 25.30
N ALA A 147 -7.90 -18.32 24.98
CA ALA A 147 -6.86 -17.68 25.79
C ALA A 147 -7.09 -16.16 25.94
N LEU A 148 -7.43 -15.46 24.85
CA LEU A 148 -7.69 -14.02 24.88
C LEU A 148 -8.91 -13.65 25.73
N ARG A 149 -9.98 -14.46 25.68
CA ARG A 149 -11.19 -14.25 26.50
C ARG A 149 -10.97 -14.53 27.98
N GLY A 150 -10.12 -15.50 28.30
CA GLY A 150 -9.77 -15.86 29.67
C GLY A 150 -8.73 -14.94 30.32
N ALA A 151 -8.05 -14.10 29.55
CA ALA A 151 -7.01 -13.22 30.05
C ALA A 151 -7.58 -12.07 30.92
N PRO A 152 -6.89 -11.67 32.00
CA PRO A 152 -7.32 -10.55 32.86
C PRO A 152 -7.34 -9.22 32.07
N PRO A 153 -8.13 -8.21 32.48
CA PRO A 153 -8.19 -6.91 31.80
C PRO A 153 -6.80 -6.28 31.58
N GLU A 154 -6.55 -5.79 30.35
CA GLU A 154 -5.29 -5.14 30.00
C GLU A 154 -5.29 -3.68 30.48
N ALA A 155 -4.25 -3.29 31.19
CA ALA A 155 -4.13 -1.95 31.78
C ALA A 155 -3.64 -0.90 30.76
N ASP A 156 -2.82 -1.31 29.79
CA ASP A 156 -2.36 -0.43 28.72
C ASP A 156 -3.47 -0.23 27.68
N PRO A 157 -3.93 1.02 27.42
CA PRO A 157 -5.03 1.27 26.49
C PRO A 157 -4.71 0.84 25.06
N THR A 158 -3.44 0.91 24.63
CA THR A 158 -3.02 0.52 23.28
C THR A 158 -3.04 -0.99 23.12
N LEU A 159 -2.51 -1.73 24.09
CA LEU A 159 -2.54 -3.20 24.09
C LEU A 159 -3.97 -3.73 24.29
N ALA A 160 -4.79 -3.05 25.08
CA ALA A 160 -6.20 -3.39 25.25
C ALA A 160 -6.94 -3.34 23.91
N GLN A 161 -6.72 -2.28 23.12
CA GLN A 161 -7.30 -2.14 21.78
C GLN A 161 -6.78 -3.21 20.81
N GLN A 162 -5.48 -3.51 20.83
CA GLN A 162 -4.89 -4.58 20.00
C GLN A 162 -5.48 -5.95 20.36
N ARG A 163 -5.64 -6.23 21.65
CA ARG A 163 -6.21 -7.47 22.16
C ARG A 163 -7.69 -7.62 21.79
N GLU A 164 -8.48 -6.56 21.94
CA GLU A 164 -9.88 -6.54 21.53
C GLU A 164 -10.00 -6.80 20.03
N ARG A 165 -9.19 -6.12 19.22
CA ARG A 165 -9.14 -6.32 17.77
C ARG A 165 -8.79 -7.76 17.40
N ALA A 166 -7.74 -8.34 18.00
CA ALA A 166 -7.34 -9.72 17.76
C ALA A 166 -8.45 -10.72 18.18
N THR A 167 -9.11 -10.47 19.32
CA THR A 167 -10.23 -11.29 19.80
C THR A 167 -11.38 -11.27 18.80
N ASN A 168 -11.75 -10.10 18.29
CA ASN A 168 -12.81 -9.96 17.30
C ASN A 168 -12.44 -10.66 15.98
N LEU A 169 -11.21 -10.49 15.48
CA LEU A 169 -10.75 -11.18 14.27
C LEU A 169 -10.82 -12.70 14.38
N LEU A 170 -10.43 -13.26 15.52
CA LEU A 170 -10.53 -14.70 15.76
C LEU A 170 -11.96 -15.17 15.98
N ALA A 171 -12.80 -14.38 16.65
CA ALA A 171 -14.21 -14.70 16.84
C ALA A 171 -14.93 -14.82 15.49
N ILE A 172 -14.66 -13.93 14.54
CA ILE A 172 -15.21 -14.00 13.16
C ILE A 172 -14.91 -15.37 12.52
N ARG A 173 -13.68 -15.87 12.70
CA ARG A 173 -13.16 -17.09 12.05
C ARG A 173 -13.51 -18.39 12.77
N PHE A 174 -13.51 -18.39 14.09
CA PHE A 174 -13.48 -19.63 14.89
C PHE A 174 -14.61 -19.75 15.93
N ASP A 175 -15.38 -18.70 16.19
CA ASP A 175 -16.47 -18.81 17.15
C ASP A 175 -17.60 -19.70 16.59
N THR A 176 -18.25 -20.42 17.50
CA THR A 176 -19.37 -21.32 17.18
C THR A 176 -20.72 -20.65 17.37
N ASP A 177 -20.79 -19.58 18.18
CA ASP A 177 -22.01 -18.81 18.41
C ASP A 177 -22.18 -17.73 17.31
N PRO A 178 -23.23 -17.79 16.47
CA PRO A 178 -23.50 -16.76 15.47
C PRO A 178 -23.64 -15.36 16.06
N ALA A 179 -24.22 -15.21 17.27
CA ALA A 179 -24.39 -13.90 17.89
C ALA A 179 -23.04 -13.29 18.28
N ALA A 180 -22.12 -14.09 18.83
CA ALA A 180 -20.75 -13.67 19.10
C ALA A 180 -19.98 -13.27 17.83
N ARG A 181 -20.19 -13.98 16.72
CA ARG A 181 -19.59 -13.64 15.41
C ARG A 181 -20.12 -12.31 14.88
N VAL A 182 -21.44 -12.10 14.92
CA VAL A 182 -22.06 -10.83 14.53
C VAL A 182 -21.55 -9.67 15.39
N ALA A 183 -21.44 -9.88 16.71
CA ALA A 183 -20.87 -8.89 17.63
C ALA A 183 -19.41 -8.55 17.27
N ALA A 184 -18.59 -9.56 16.96
CA ALA A 184 -17.20 -9.37 16.56
C ALA A 184 -17.06 -8.62 15.21
N ILE A 185 -17.90 -8.95 14.21
CA ILE A 185 -17.95 -8.22 12.93
C ILE A 185 -18.30 -6.75 13.17
N ASN A 186 -19.32 -6.49 13.98
CA ASN A 186 -19.76 -5.13 14.29
C ASN A 186 -18.73 -4.36 15.12
N GLY A 187 -18.01 -5.02 16.04
CA GLY A 187 -16.89 -4.45 16.79
C GLY A 187 -15.74 -3.99 15.89
N LEU A 188 -15.59 -4.58 14.70
CA LEU A 188 -14.60 -4.21 13.69
C LEU A 188 -15.18 -3.41 12.52
N ALA A 189 -16.41 -2.88 12.62
CA ALA A 189 -17.04 -2.16 11.51
C ALA A 189 -16.25 -0.93 11.03
N GLY A 190 -15.34 -0.39 11.85
CA GLY A 190 -14.44 0.70 11.48
C GLY A 190 -13.11 0.26 10.86
N ASP A 191 -12.81 -1.03 10.81
CA ASP A 191 -11.53 -1.58 10.38
C ASP A 191 -11.42 -1.65 8.85
N VAL A 192 -10.27 -1.27 8.31
CA VAL A 192 -9.95 -1.32 6.87
C VAL A 192 -8.78 -2.25 6.56
N GLY A 193 -8.27 -2.94 7.58
CA GLY A 193 -7.16 -3.86 7.52
C GLY A 193 -7.35 -4.98 6.50
N LEU A 194 -6.24 -5.43 5.95
CA LEU A 194 -6.23 -6.57 5.01
C LEU A 194 -6.68 -7.86 5.70
N ASP A 195 -6.30 -8.04 6.96
CA ASP A 195 -6.63 -9.17 7.83
C ASP A 195 -8.12 -9.24 8.20
N PHE A 196 -8.77 -8.10 8.44
CA PHE A 196 -10.22 -8.01 8.65
C PHE A 196 -10.97 -8.44 7.39
N ARG A 197 -10.60 -7.90 6.22
CA ARG A 197 -11.20 -8.30 4.95
C ARG A 197 -10.96 -9.78 4.64
N ALA A 198 -9.75 -10.29 4.95
CA ALA A 198 -9.45 -11.70 4.82
C ALA A 198 -10.30 -12.59 5.75
N ALA A 199 -10.67 -12.10 6.94
CA ALA A 199 -11.56 -12.81 7.86
C ALA A 199 -13.02 -12.85 7.36
N LEU A 200 -13.48 -11.85 6.62
CA LEU A 200 -14.83 -11.81 6.05
C LEU A 200 -14.99 -12.67 4.78
N ASN A 201 -13.93 -12.82 3.98
CA ASN A 201 -14.00 -13.50 2.68
C ASN A 201 -14.59 -14.93 2.74
N PRO A 202 -14.19 -15.81 3.68
CA PRO A 202 -14.77 -17.15 3.78
C PRO A 202 -16.27 -17.14 4.11
N LEU A 203 -16.76 -16.13 4.84
CA LEU A 203 -18.17 -16.00 5.22
C LEU A 203 -19.05 -15.67 4.02
N LEU A 204 -18.48 -14.98 3.05
CA LEU A 204 -19.17 -14.53 1.83
C LEU A 204 -18.85 -15.43 0.63
N ALA A 205 -18.13 -16.54 0.85
CA ALA A 205 -17.87 -17.53 -0.19
C ALA A 205 -19.19 -18.19 -0.59
N THR A 206 -19.41 -18.31 -1.90
CA THR A 206 -20.63 -18.90 -2.45
C THR A 206 -20.33 -20.22 -3.14
N THR A 207 -21.32 -21.11 -3.12
CA THR A 207 -21.35 -22.35 -3.89
C THR A 207 -22.64 -22.39 -4.70
N ARG A 208 -22.58 -22.99 -5.88
CA ARG A 208 -23.76 -23.22 -6.71
C ARG A 208 -24.25 -24.64 -6.47
N ILE A 209 -25.56 -24.79 -6.32
CA ILE A 209 -26.21 -26.09 -6.11
C ILE A 209 -27.46 -26.20 -6.99
N ALA A 210 -27.71 -27.41 -7.49
CA ALA A 210 -28.99 -27.80 -8.07
C ALA A 210 -29.79 -28.58 -7.03
N ALA A 211 -31.09 -28.28 -6.92
CA ALA A 211 -32.00 -28.98 -6.03
C ALA A 211 -33.42 -29.01 -6.64
N PRO A 212 -34.20 -30.08 -6.43
CA PRO A 212 -35.57 -30.18 -6.96
C PRO A 212 -36.54 -29.19 -6.28
N ALA A 213 -36.18 -28.68 -5.11
CA ALA A 213 -36.92 -27.69 -4.35
C ALA A 213 -35.95 -26.69 -3.69
N GLU A 214 -36.50 -25.65 -3.08
CA GLU A 214 -35.70 -24.65 -2.37
C GLU A 214 -34.95 -25.28 -1.19
N PRO A 215 -33.61 -25.17 -1.13
CA PRO A 215 -32.80 -25.81 -0.10
C PRO A 215 -32.93 -25.07 1.24
N GLN A 216 -32.84 -25.80 2.35
CA GLN A 216 -32.66 -25.22 3.69
C GLN A 216 -31.21 -24.75 3.87
N ALA A 217 -30.85 -23.70 3.12
CA ALA A 217 -29.53 -23.11 3.10
C ALA A 217 -29.65 -21.59 3.10
N ASN A 218 -28.53 -20.92 3.35
CA ASN A 218 -28.44 -19.47 3.23
C ASN A 218 -28.32 -19.09 1.74
N ILE A 219 -29.44 -18.74 1.12
CA ILE A 219 -29.54 -18.49 -0.33
C ILE A 219 -29.13 -17.05 -0.66
N VAL A 220 -28.19 -16.89 -1.59
CA VAL A 220 -27.78 -15.60 -2.16
C VAL A 220 -28.81 -15.14 -3.18
N ARG A 221 -29.11 -16.03 -4.14
CA ARG A 221 -30.07 -15.82 -5.23
C ARG A 221 -30.39 -17.15 -5.91
N GLU A 222 -31.56 -17.19 -6.55
CA GLU A 222 -31.89 -18.21 -7.54
C GLU A 222 -31.25 -17.86 -8.89
N LEU A 223 -30.73 -18.86 -9.59
CA LEU A 223 -30.06 -18.74 -10.88
C LEU A 223 -30.99 -19.18 -12.00
N THR A 224 -31.08 -18.37 -13.06
CA THR A 224 -31.88 -18.72 -14.25
C THR A 224 -30.97 -19.31 -15.32
N VAL A 225 -31.32 -20.50 -15.82
CA VAL A 225 -30.56 -21.16 -16.88
C VAL A 225 -30.67 -20.36 -18.18
N GLY A 226 -29.53 -19.96 -18.75
CA GLY A 226 -29.46 -19.19 -20.00
C GLY A 226 -29.08 -17.72 -19.81
N ASP A 227 -28.99 -17.25 -18.56
CA ASP A 227 -28.43 -15.92 -18.27
C ASP A 227 -26.95 -15.85 -18.62
N SER A 228 -26.44 -14.64 -18.86
CA SER A 228 -25.04 -14.41 -19.25
C SER A 228 -24.02 -14.94 -18.22
N ASP A 229 -24.40 -14.98 -16.94
CA ASP A 229 -23.58 -15.46 -15.83
C ASP A 229 -23.88 -16.92 -15.42
N PHE A 230 -24.87 -17.57 -16.06
CA PHE A 230 -25.25 -18.97 -15.85
C PHE A 230 -25.77 -19.65 -17.13
N PRO A 231 -24.88 -19.93 -18.12
CA PRO A 231 -25.27 -20.58 -19.37
C PRO A 231 -25.70 -22.03 -19.15
N LYS A 232 -26.48 -22.58 -20.11
CA LYS A 232 -27.00 -23.97 -20.08
C LYS A 232 -25.91 -25.02 -19.81
N GLU A 233 -24.74 -24.85 -20.41
CA GLU A 233 -23.58 -25.74 -20.23
C GLU A 233 -23.09 -25.77 -18.78
N ALA A 234 -23.08 -24.62 -18.09
CA ALA A 234 -22.69 -24.53 -16.69
C ALA A 234 -23.72 -25.20 -15.77
N ALA A 235 -25.02 -25.11 -16.10
CA ALA A 235 -26.08 -25.80 -15.36
C ALA A 235 -25.98 -27.32 -15.50
N ILE A 236 -25.72 -27.82 -16.72
CA ILE A 236 -25.48 -29.24 -16.98
C ILE A 236 -24.24 -29.73 -16.23
N ALA A 237 -23.12 -29.00 -16.30
CA ALA A 237 -21.90 -29.36 -15.60
C ALA A 237 -22.10 -29.44 -14.08
N LEU A 238 -22.92 -28.56 -13.51
CA LEU A 238 -23.28 -28.58 -12.10
C LEU A 238 -24.09 -29.84 -11.73
N LEU A 239 -25.11 -30.18 -12.51
CA LEU A 239 -25.90 -31.40 -12.32
C LEU A 239 -25.01 -32.65 -12.39
N THR A 240 -24.06 -32.68 -13.32
CA THR A 240 -23.10 -33.78 -13.44
C THR A 240 -22.17 -33.88 -12.24
N THR A 241 -21.64 -32.75 -11.78
CA THR A 241 -20.74 -32.71 -10.61
C THR A 241 -21.44 -33.17 -9.33
N GLN A 242 -22.74 -32.90 -9.20
CA GLN A 242 -23.56 -33.36 -8.08
C GLN A 242 -24.09 -34.79 -8.25
N GLY A 243 -23.79 -35.47 -9.36
CA GLY A 243 -24.25 -36.84 -9.63
C GLY A 243 -25.74 -36.95 -9.97
N VAL A 244 -26.40 -35.83 -10.26
CA VAL A 244 -27.82 -35.78 -10.67
C VAL A 244 -27.97 -36.18 -12.14
N LEU A 245 -26.98 -35.88 -12.97
CA LEU A 245 -26.95 -36.19 -14.40
C LEU A 245 -25.65 -36.93 -14.74
N GLN A 246 -25.69 -37.93 -15.62
CA GLN A 246 -24.46 -38.54 -16.11
C GLN A 246 -23.63 -37.54 -16.94
N PRO A 247 -22.30 -37.70 -17.05
CA PRO A 247 -21.50 -36.86 -17.93
C PRO A 247 -22.01 -36.96 -19.38
N ARG A 248 -22.18 -35.80 -20.04
CA ARG A 248 -22.49 -35.79 -21.48
C ARG A 248 -21.27 -36.23 -22.27
N LEU A 249 -21.50 -37.02 -23.30
CA LEU A 249 -20.46 -37.43 -24.22
C LEU A 249 -20.20 -36.31 -25.24
N THR A 250 -18.94 -35.99 -25.52
CA THR A 250 -18.65 -35.02 -26.57
C THR A 250 -19.01 -35.62 -27.95
N PRO A 251 -19.36 -34.82 -28.97
CA PRO A 251 -19.62 -35.35 -30.32
C PRO A 251 -18.42 -36.09 -30.92
N ALA A 252 -17.21 -35.84 -30.44
CA ALA A 252 -16.02 -36.59 -30.84
C ALA A 252 -15.96 -37.95 -30.14
N ASP A 253 -16.16 -37.98 -28.82
CA ASP A 253 -16.15 -39.21 -28.03
C ASP A 253 -17.30 -40.16 -28.42
N GLN A 254 -18.47 -39.60 -28.75
CA GLN A 254 -19.60 -40.36 -29.30
C GLN A 254 -19.22 -41.03 -30.61
N ARG A 255 -18.62 -40.29 -31.54
CA ARG A 255 -18.16 -40.86 -32.81
C ARG A 255 -17.08 -41.92 -32.62
N ASN A 256 -16.16 -41.71 -31.69
CA ASN A 256 -15.11 -42.68 -31.37
C ASN A 256 -15.70 -43.97 -30.77
N ALA A 257 -16.64 -43.84 -29.84
CA ALA A 257 -17.32 -44.99 -29.22
C ALA A 257 -18.18 -45.77 -30.23
N LEU A 258 -18.90 -45.08 -31.11
CA LEU A 258 -19.66 -45.71 -32.19
C LEU A 258 -18.74 -46.41 -33.20
N ALA A 259 -17.63 -45.76 -33.59
CA ALA A 259 -16.66 -46.32 -34.52
C ALA A 259 -15.98 -47.59 -33.97
N ALA A 260 -15.72 -47.65 -32.66
CA ALA A 260 -15.15 -48.82 -31.99
C ALA A 260 -16.10 -50.03 -31.95
N ASN A 261 -17.41 -49.83 -32.17
CA ASN A 261 -18.46 -50.85 -32.07
C ASN A 261 -19.13 -51.16 -33.43
N ILE A 262 -18.46 -50.88 -34.55
CA ILE A 262 -18.97 -51.23 -35.88
C ILE A 262 -18.83 -52.74 -36.11
N VAL A 263 -19.94 -53.41 -36.39
CA VAL A 263 -20.00 -54.82 -36.78
C VAL A 263 -20.76 -54.96 -38.09
N ASN A 264 -20.13 -55.55 -39.11
CA ASN A 264 -20.71 -55.76 -40.45
C ASN A 264 -21.31 -54.49 -41.09
N GLY A 265 -20.68 -53.33 -40.90
CA GLY A 265 -21.14 -52.06 -41.48
C GLY A 265 -22.34 -51.42 -40.75
N THR A 266 -22.68 -51.91 -39.56
CA THR A 266 -23.74 -51.37 -38.70
C THR A 266 -23.25 -51.16 -37.27
N VAL A 267 -23.88 -50.26 -36.53
CA VAL A 267 -23.72 -50.11 -35.07
C VAL A 267 -25.08 -50.35 -34.43
N SER A 268 -25.22 -51.42 -33.64
CA SER A 268 -26.50 -51.84 -33.03
C SER A 268 -27.69 -51.87 -34.01
N GLY A 269 -27.46 -52.33 -35.25
CA GLY A 269 -28.49 -52.43 -36.29
C GLY A 269 -28.71 -51.16 -37.12
N ILE A 270 -28.01 -50.06 -36.82
CA ILE A 270 -28.07 -48.81 -37.60
C ILE A 270 -26.91 -48.78 -38.62
N PRO A 271 -27.17 -48.63 -39.93
CA PRO A 271 -26.13 -48.51 -40.95
C PRO A 271 -25.18 -47.35 -40.69
N VAL A 272 -23.87 -47.57 -40.89
CA VAL A 272 -22.85 -46.51 -40.70
C VAL A 272 -23.11 -45.28 -41.58
N ALA A 273 -23.75 -45.44 -42.74
CA ALA A 273 -24.16 -44.34 -43.62
C ALA A 273 -25.15 -43.37 -42.96
N ASP A 274 -26.00 -43.87 -42.07
CA ASP A 274 -27.04 -43.09 -41.40
C ASP A 274 -26.50 -42.35 -40.17
N LEU A 275 -25.32 -42.72 -39.66
CA LEU A 275 -24.65 -42.07 -38.51
C LEU A 275 -24.11 -40.65 -38.84
N SER A 276 -24.32 -40.17 -40.06
CA SER A 276 -24.13 -38.75 -40.40
C SER A 276 -25.18 -37.86 -39.73
N ASP A 277 -26.39 -38.39 -39.50
CA ASP A 277 -27.47 -37.76 -38.73
C ASP A 277 -27.18 -37.86 -37.21
N PRO A 278 -27.14 -36.73 -36.47
CA PRO A 278 -27.02 -36.72 -35.01
C PRO A 278 -28.04 -37.64 -34.31
N ALA A 279 -29.30 -37.63 -34.72
CA ALA A 279 -30.36 -38.42 -34.07
C ALA A 279 -30.19 -39.94 -34.28
N ALA A 280 -29.52 -40.35 -35.38
CA ALA A 280 -29.15 -41.74 -35.60
C ALA A 280 -27.96 -42.16 -34.73
N ARG A 281 -27.01 -41.24 -34.46
CA ARG A 281 -25.88 -41.48 -33.55
C ARG A 281 -26.33 -41.66 -32.11
N ASP A 282 -27.27 -40.84 -31.65
CA ASP A 282 -27.81 -40.93 -30.29
C ASP A 282 -28.50 -42.28 -30.07
N ARG A 283 -29.39 -42.70 -30.98
CA ARG A 283 -30.05 -44.02 -30.93
C ARG A 283 -29.07 -45.19 -31.00
N ALA A 284 -28.02 -45.07 -31.82
CA ALA A 284 -26.98 -46.10 -31.90
C ALA A 284 -26.22 -46.23 -30.58
N TYR A 285 -25.92 -45.10 -29.95
CA TYR A 285 -25.21 -45.05 -28.67
C TYR A 285 -26.07 -45.58 -27.53
N GLU A 286 -27.33 -45.16 -27.42
CA GLU A 286 -28.31 -45.67 -26.44
C GLU A 286 -28.46 -47.20 -26.54
N ALA A 287 -28.51 -47.74 -27.76
CA ALA A 287 -28.60 -49.18 -27.97
C ALA A 287 -27.33 -49.93 -27.52
N LEU A 288 -26.15 -49.34 -27.70
CA LEU A 288 -24.89 -49.88 -27.18
C LEU A 288 -24.80 -49.79 -25.65
N GLU A 289 -25.30 -48.71 -25.06
CA GLU A 289 -25.37 -48.50 -23.63
C GLU A 289 -26.31 -49.52 -22.98
N ALA A 290 -27.50 -49.74 -23.55
CA ALA A 290 -28.44 -50.77 -23.11
C ALA A 290 -27.87 -52.19 -23.20
N ALA A 291 -26.96 -52.43 -24.15
CA ALA A 291 -26.22 -53.69 -24.29
C ALA A 291 -24.99 -53.79 -23.36
N GLY A 292 -24.67 -52.75 -22.59
CA GLY A 292 -23.52 -52.70 -21.68
C GLY A 292 -22.16 -52.61 -22.38
N THR A 293 -22.14 -52.20 -23.66
CA THR A 293 -20.93 -52.17 -24.51
C THR A 293 -20.20 -50.83 -24.52
N VAL A 294 -20.86 -49.75 -24.11
CA VAL A 294 -20.27 -48.42 -23.93
C VAL A 294 -20.61 -47.88 -22.53
N PRO A 295 -19.80 -46.94 -21.99
CA PRO A 295 -20.11 -46.31 -20.71
C PRO A 295 -21.46 -45.54 -20.76
N PRO A 296 -22.19 -45.44 -19.64
CA PRO A 296 -23.40 -44.63 -19.61
C PRO A 296 -23.10 -43.14 -19.78
N ALA A 297 -23.91 -42.44 -20.58
CA ALA A 297 -23.76 -41.00 -20.83
C ALA A 297 -25.12 -40.31 -21.01
N ALA A 298 -25.25 -39.07 -20.55
CA ALA A 298 -26.53 -38.37 -20.62
C ALA A 298 -26.86 -37.88 -22.04
N THR A 299 -28.11 -38.10 -22.46
CA THR A 299 -28.67 -37.58 -23.72
C THR A 299 -29.13 -36.12 -23.61
N ASP A 300 -29.41 -35.48 -24.75
CA ASP A 300 -29.93 -34.10 -24.79
C ASP A 300 -31.32 -34.00 -24.14
N ALA A 301 -32.16 -35.01 -24.33
CA ALA A 301 -33.49 -35.09 -23.72
C ALA A 301 -33.41 -35.29 -22.20
N GLU A 302 -32.47 -36.13 -21.73
CA GLU A 302 -32.23 -36.33 -20.30
C GLU A 302 -31.64 -35.09 -19.63
N ALA A 303 -30.73 -34.39 -20.32
CA ALA A 303 -30.20 -33.11 -19.84
C ALA A 303 -31.32 -32.07 -19.73
N ASP A 304 -32.18 -31.94 -20.74
CA ASP A 304 -33.31 -31.00 -20.71
C ASP A 304 -34.35 -31.36 -19.64
N ALA A 305 -34.64 -32.65 -19.46
CA ALA A 305 -35.51 -33.11 -18.38
C ALA A 305 -34.90 -32.83 -16.99
N ALA A 306 -33.60 -33.07 -16.80
CA ALA A 306 -32.91 -32.81 -15.55
C ALA A 306 -32.82 -31.30 -15.24
N LEU A 307 -32.62 -30.46 -16.25
CA LEU A 307 -32.69 -29.00 -16.12
C LEU A 307 -34.10 -28.54 -15.72
N ALA A 308 -35.16 -29.12 -16.30
CA ALA A 308 -36.53 -28.78 -15.96
C ALA A 308 -36.96 -29.28 -14.56
N ALA A 309 -36.36 -30.38 -14.09
CA ALA A 309 -36.67 -30.98 -12.80
C ALA A 309 -35.92 -30.33 -11.61
N ASN A 310 -34.92 -29.49 -11.87
CA ASN A 310 -34.10 -28.87 -10.84
C ASN A 310 -34.15 -27.33 -10.90
N ARG A 311 -34.13 -26.73 -9.72
CA ARG A 311 -33.88 -25.30 -9.52
C ARG A 311 -32.42 -25.10 -9.15
N PHE A 312 -31.86 -23.95 -9.51
CA PHE A 312 -30.45 -23.65 -9.33
C PHE A 312 -30.30 -22.49 -8.37
N PHE A 313 -29.47 -22.66 -7.35
CA PHE A 313 -29.27 -21.67 -6.32
C PHE A 313 -27.78 -21.38 -6.15
N GLU A 314 -27.48 -20.12 -5.86
CA GLU A 314 -26.21 -19.72 -5.30
C GLU A 314 -26.41 -19.56 -3.78
N THR A 315 -25.64 -20.30 -2.98
CA THR A 315 -25.75 -20.35 -1.52
C THR A 315 -24.45 -19.93 -0.86
N TYR A 316 -24.53 -19.27 0.29
CA TYR A 316 -23.36 -19.00 1.12
C TYR A 316 -22.82 -20.28 1.76
N ALA A 317 -21.50 -20.39 1.87
CA ALA A 317 -20.84 -21.42 2.67
C ALA A 317 -21.15 -21.26 4.16
N GLU A 318 -21.38 -20.03 4.62
CA GLU A 318 -21.86 -19.71 5.96
C GLU A 318 -23.38 -19.94 6.08
N PRO A 319 -23.84 -20.88 6.91
CA PRO A 319 -25.25 -21.23 7.01
C PRO A 319 -26.10 -20.16 7.72
N ASN A 320 -25.52 -19.31 8.57
CA ASN A 320 -26.31 -18.33 9.32
C ASN A 320 -26.46 -17.00 8.54
N PRO A 321 -27.71 -16.56 8.24
CA PRO A 321 -27.96 -15.34 7.47
C PRO A 321 -27.52 -14.07 8.20
N ASP A 322 -27.69 -13.99 9.53
CA ASP A 322 -27.30 -12.82 10.32
C ASP A 322 -25.78 -12.57 10.24
N VAL A 323 -24.99 -13.65 10.25
CA VAL A 323 -23.53 -13.59 10.09
C VAL A 323 -23.16 -13.07 8.69
N THR A 324 -23.81 -13.57 7.64
CA THR A 324 -23.54 -13.11 6.27
C THR A 324 -23.98 -11.67 6.02
N ASP A 325 -25.11 -11.25 6.60
CA ASP A 325 -25.61 -9.88 6.48
C ASP A 325 -24.69 -8.90 7.21
N ALA A 326 -24.24 -9.25 8.42
CA ALA A 326 -23.24 -8.49 9.15
C ALA A 326 -21.92 -8.40 8.36
N ALA A 327 -21.45 -9.53 7.80
CA ALA A 327 -20.23 -9.58 7.01
C ALA A 327 -20.31 -8.72 5.74
N ARG A 328 -21.42 -8.79 5.00
CA ARG A 328 -21.66 -7.97 3.79
C ARG A 328 -21.70 -6.49 4.14
N ALA A 329 -22.46 -6.11 5.18
CA ALA A 329 -22.54 -4.73 5.63
C ALA A 329 -21.18 -4.19 6.11
N ALA A 330 -20.38 -5.02 6.78
CA ALA A 330 -19.03 -4.67 7.19
C ALA A 330 -18.07 -4.53 5.99
N GLN A 331 -18.13 -5.43 5.01
CA GLN A 331 -17.32 -5.36 3.80
C GLN A 331 -17.59 -4.08 3.01
N VAL A 332 -18.86 -3.72 2.80
CA VAL A 332 -19.25 -2.48 2.11
C VAL A 332 -18.74 -1.25 2.87
N ARG A 333 -18.92 -1.21 4.20
CA ARG A 333 -18.41 -0.11 5.04
C ARG A 333 -16.89 0.02 4.95
N ALA A 334 -16.16 -1.10 5.02
CA ALA A 334 -14.71 -1.12 4.89
C ALA A 334 -14.25 -0.64 3.50
N GLN A 335 -14.93 -1.05 2.43
CA GLN A 335 -14.64 -0.59 1.06
C GLN A 335 -14.87 0.92 0.89
N VAL A 336 -16.00 1.45 1.37
CA VAL A 336 -16.32 2.88 1.29
C VAL A 336 -15.31 3.70 2.09
N ARG A 337 -14.95 3.24 3.30
CA ARG A 337 -13.96 3.91 4.14
C ARG A 337 -12.56 3.88 3.52
N LEU A 338 -12.15 2.73 2.98
CA LEU A 338 -10.89 2.60 2.27
C LEU A 338 -10.85 3.51 1.05
N ALA A 339 -11.90 3.51 0.22
CA ALA A 339 -12.01 4.41 -0.94
C ALA A 339 -11.93 5.88 -0.53
N ALA A 340 -12.58 6.28 0.57
CA ALA A 340 -12.48 7.63 1.11
C ALA A 340 -11.06 7.96 1.57
N MET A 341 -10.39 7.05 2.28
CA MET A 341 -9.00 7.23 2.75
C MET A 341 -8.01 7.32 1.59
N THR A 342 -8.12 6.43 0.61
CA THR A 342 -7.30 6.47 -0.62
C THR A 342 -7.59 7.72 -1.44
N GLY A 343 -8.85 8.20 -1.48
CA GLY A 343 -9.19 9.47 -2.12
C GLY A 343 -8.56 10.67 -1.43
N ILE A 344 -8.52 10.67 -0.08
CA ILE A 344 -7.81 11.70 0.69
C ILE A 344 -6.31 11.65 0.40
N ASP A 345 -5.71 10.46 0.43
CA ASP A 345 -4.28 10.26 0.16
C ASP A 345 -3.91 10.76 -1.25
N LEU A 346 -4.68 10.37 -2.27
CA LEU A 346 -4.55 10.87 -3.64
C LEU A 346 -4.69 12.40 -3.73
N GLY A 347 -5.63 12.97 -2.96
CA GLY A 347 -5.83 14.42 -2.88
C GLY A 347 -4.65 15.16 -2.26
N LEU A 348 -4.04 14.61 -1.21
CA LEU A 348 -2.82 15.12 -0.59
C LEU A 348 -1.64 15.04 -1.56
N ASP A 349 -1.54 13.95 -2.31
CA ASP A 349 -0.54 13.75 -3.34
C ASP A 349 -0.67 14.74 -4.51
N ALA A 350 -1.91 14.99 -4.96
CA ALA A 350 -2.24 16.00 -5.95
C ALA A 350 -1.89 17.41 -5.47
N LEU A 351 -2.21 17.73 -4.20
CA LEU A 351 -1.88 19.03 -3.60
C LEU A 351 -0.37 19.24 -3.49
N SER A 352 0.36 18.19 -3.10
CA SER A 352 1.82 18.21 -3.09
C SER A 352 2.38 18.48 -4.47
N LEU A 353 1.91 17.77 -5.50
CA LEU A 353 2.39 17.94 -6.87
C LEU A 353 2.07 19.35 -7.41
N ALA A 354 0.87 19.85 -7.15
CA ALA A 354 0.46 21.21 -7.47
C ALA A 354 1.39 22.25 -6.81
N SER A 355 1.85 22.00 -5.59
CA SER A 355 2.78 22.90 -4.88
C SER A 355 4.16 22.93 -5.50
N ILE A 356 4.67 21.77 -5.93
CA ILE A 356 5.94 21.67 -6.66
C ILE A 356 5.84 22.45 -7.97
N TYR A 357 4.77 22.22 -8.75
CA TYR A 357 4.56 22.92 -10.01
C TYR A 357 4.36 24.42 -9.82
N PHE A 358 3.63 24.83 -8.79
CA PHE A 358 3.45 26.24 -8.46
C PHE A 358 4.79 26.90 -8.10
N LEU A 359 5.59 26.27 -7.24
CA LEU A 359 6.89 26.79 -6.82
C LEU A 359 7.89 26.88 -7.98
N ALA A 360 7.87 25.91 -8.90
CA ALA A 360 8.68 25.94 -10.13
C ALA A 360 8.18 27.02 -11.11
N ALA A 361 6.87 27.21 -11.21
CA ALA A 361 6.23 28.11 -12.17
C ALA A 361 6.15 29.57 -11.71
N ILE A 362 6.11 29.88 -10.42
CA ILE A 362 5.86 31.24 -9.93
C ILE A 362 6.93 32.23 -10.42
N GLY A 363 8.22 31.84 -10.46
CA GLY A 363 9.29 32.66 -11.02
C GLY A 363 9.08 32.95 -12.51
N LEU A 364 8.62 31.95 -13.27
CA LEU A 364 8.29 32.08 -14.68
C LEU A 364 7.05 32.96 -14.89
N ALA A 365 6.02 32.83 -14.05
CA ALA A 365 4.81 33.65 -14.10
C ALA A 365 5.11 35.14 -13.93
N ILE A 366 6.06 35.46 -13.05
CA ILE A 366 6.50 36.83 -12.77
C ILE A 366 7.24 37.41 -13.98
N THR A 367 8.25 36.69 -14.47
CA THR A 367 9.06 37.15 -15.61
C THR A 367 8.23 37.28 -16.88
N PHE A 368 7.37 36.30 -17.16
CA PHE A 368 6.50 36.30 -18.32
C PHE A 368 5.39 37.36 -18.20
N GLY A 369 4.84 37.56 -17.00
CA GLY A 369 3.80 38.56 -16.77
C GLY A 369 4.25 40.01 -16.97
N VAL A 370 5.53 40.28 -16.70
CA VAL A 370 6.08 41.64 -16.82
C VAL A 370 6.69 41.91 -18.20
N MET A 371 7.51 40.99 -18.70
CA MET A 371 8.29 41.20 -19.93
C MET A 371 7.64 40.58 -21.17
N ARG A 372 6.69 39.63 -21.02
CA ARG A 372 6.12 38.83 -22.12
C ARG A 372 7.19 38.11 -22.98
N VAL A 373 8.33 37.81 -22.38
CA VAL A 373 9.45 37.11 -23.03
C VAL A 373 9.50 35.66 -22.55
N ILE A 374 9.45 34.72 -23.48
CA ILE A 374 9.57 33.29 -23.18
C ILE A 374 11.04 32.99 -22.84
N ASN A 375 11.29 32.42 -21.67
CA ASN A 375 12.64 32.06 -21.21
C ASN A 375 12.77 30.55 -21.02
N MET A 376 13.43 29.86 -21.96
CA MET A 376 13.69 28.42 -21.86
C MET A 376 14.78 28.07 -20.84
N ALA A 377 15.67 29.02 -20.51
CA ALA A 377 16.70 28.82 -19.49
C ALA A 377 16.14 28.85 -18.05
N HIS A 378 14.84 29.07 -17.85
CA HIS A 378 14.24 29.13 -16.51
C HIS A 378 14.46 27.84 -15.71
N GLY A 379 14.37 26.68 -16.36
CA GLY A 379 14.65 25.38 -15.73
C GLY A 379 16.08 25.29 -15.19
N GLU A 380 17.04 25.93 -15.83
CA GLU A 380 18.43 25.92 -15.39
C GLU A 380 18.67 26.73 -14.11
N PHE A 381 17.84 27.73 -13.82
CA PHE A 381 17.88 28.40 -12.52
C PHE A 381 17.41 27.45 -11.39
N ILE A 382 16.44 26.57 -11.67
CA ILE A 382 16.03 25.50 -10.74
C ILE A 382 17.22 24.54 -10.53
N MET A 383 17.87 24.10 -11.61
CA MET A 383 19.06 23.25 -11.53
C MET A 383 20.19 23.90 -10.71
N MET A 384 20.54 25.15 -11.00
CA MET A 384 21.58 25.89 -10.26
C MET A 384 21.25 26.04 -8.78
N GLY A 385 19.98 26.24 -8.45
CA GLY A 385 19.50 26.25 -7.06
C GLY A 385 19.74 24.92 -6.35
N ALA A 386 19.38 23.81 -7.00
CA ALA A 386 19.59 22.47 -6.46
C ALA A 386 21.08 22.16 -6.23
N TYR A 387 21.94 22.51 -7.19
CA TYR A 387 23.40 22.37 -7.02
C TYR A 387 23.97 23.31 -5.96
N THR A 388 23.40 24.50 -5.78
CA THR A 388 23.80 25.40 -4.68
C THR A 388 23.51 24.73 -3.34
N GLY A 389 22.34 24.10 -3.19
CA GLY A 389 22.02 23.31 -1.99
C GLY A 389 23.02 22.19 -1.74
N TYR A 390 23.37 21.43 -2.78
CA TYR A 390 24.37 20.37 -2.70
C TYR A 390 25.74 20.90 -2.26
N VAL A 391 26.24 21.96 -2.91
CA VAL A 391 27.54 22.57 -2.56
C VAL A 391 27.55 23.08 -1.11
N VAL A 392 26.49 23.76 -0.67
CA VAL A 392 26.39 24.22 0.72
C VAL A 392 26.42 23.04 1.71
N GLN A 393 25.79 21.92 1.38
CA GLN A 393 25.85 20.71 2.21
C GLN A 393 27.24 20.06 2.24
N THR A 394 28.06 20.20 1.18
CA THR A 394 29.46 19.74 1.22
C THR A 394 30.35 20.61 2.13
N LEU A 395 29.99 21.89 2.31
CA LEU A 395 30.74 22.84 3.14
C LEU A 395 30.28 22.86 4.60
N ILE A 396 28.97 22.64 4.85
CA ILE A 396 28.35 22.67 6.17
C ILE A 396 27.84 21.26 6.50
N PRO A 397 28.52 20.49 7.37
CA PRO A 397 28.12 19.13 7.72
C PRO A 397 26.74 19.05 8.41
N ASN A 398 26.35 20.10 9.15
CA ASN A 398 25.05 20.16 9.81
C ASN A 398 23.93 20.38 8.78
N ARG A 399 23.12 19.34 8.55
CA ARG A 399 22.05 19.32 7.53
C ARG A 399 20.98 20.40 7.72
N THR A 400 20.68 20.78 8.96
CA THR A 400 19.67 21.83 9.22
C THR A 400 20.25 23.20 8.88
N LEU A 401 21.48 23.46 9.34
CA LEU A 401 22.16 24.72 9.06
C LEU A 401 22.48 24.88 7.56
N SER A 402 22.87 23.78 6.89
CA SER A 402 23.12 23.79 5.46
C SER A 402 21.87 24.12 4.66
N LEU A 403 20.69 23.59 5.04
CA LEU A 403 19.42 23.92 4.39
C LEU A 403 19.03 25.39 4.59
N VAL A 404 19.14 25.91 5.83
CA VAL A 404 18.83 27.31 6.14
C VAL A 404 19.77 28.27 5.39
N ALA A 405 21.04 27.91 5.24
CA ALA A 405 22.00 28.68 4.45
C ALA A 405 21.79 28.52 2.93
N ALA A 406 21.36 27.35 2.48
CA ALA A 406 21.16 27.04 1.07
C ALA A 406 20.05 27.87 0.44
N LEU A 407 18.93 28.13 1.13
CA LEU A 407 17.80 28.86 0.54
C LEU A 407 18.20 30.32 0.17
N PRO A 408 18.79 31.14 1.07
CA PRO A 408 19.26 32.49 0.70
C PRO A 408 20.40 32.47 -0.32
N LEU A 409 21.35 31.52 -0.21
CA LEU A 409 22.46 31.44 -1.16
C LEU A 409 21.98 31.06 -2.55
N ALA A 410 21.09 30.08 -2.67
CA ALA A 410 20.47 29.70 -3.94
C ALA A 410 19.75 30.89 -4.57
N PHE A 411 19.02 31.70 -3.78
CA PHE A 411 18.42 32.93 -4.25
C PHE A 411 19.45 33.91 -4.79
N VAL A 412 20.51 34.20 -4.04
CA VAL A 412 21.53 35.19 -4.43
C VAL A 412 22.27 34.75 -5.70
N VAL A 413 22.69 33.49 -5.76
CA VAL A 413 23.40 32.91 -6.92
C VAL A 413 22.52 32.99 -8.17
N THR A 414 21.27 32.52 -8.08
CA THR A 414 20.37 32.47 -9.24
C THR A 414 19.80 33.84 -9.61
N PHE A 415 19.61 34.74 -8.65
CA PHE A 415 19.30 36.16 -8.89
C PHE A 415 20.43 36.82 -9.67
N GLY A 416 21.68 36.63 -9.24
CA GLY A 416 22.87 37.14 -9.92
C GLY A 416 22.99 36.60 -11.34
N ALA A 417 22.87 35.27 -11.51
CA ALA A 417 22.87 34.62 -12.81
C ALA A 417 21.74 35.14 -13.72
N GLY A 418 20.55 35.36 -13.18
CA GLY A 418 19.42 35.94 -13.88
C GLY A 418 19.69 37.38 -14.35
N VAL A 419 20.25 38.21 -13.48
CA VAL A 419 20.65 39.59 -13.83
C VAL A 419 21.74 39.60 -14.92
N ILE A 420 22.71 38.69 -14.84
CA ILE A 420 23.76 38.53 -15.87
C ILE A 420 23.12 38.15 -17.20
N LEU A 421 22.28 37.12 -17.22
CA LEU A 421 21.58 36.68 -18.43
C LEU A 421 20.72 37.81 -19.02
N TYR A 422 20.03 38.55 -18.17
CA TYR A 422 19.22 39.68 -18.60
C TYR A 422 20.07 40.76 -19.29
N ARG A 423 21.17 41.17 -18.65
CA ARG A 423 22.05 42.23 -19.18
C ARG A 423 22.74 41.84 -20.47
N LEU A 424 23.23 40.60 -20.55
CA LEU A 424 24.04 40.13 -21.67
C LEU A 424 23.18 39.73 -22.87
N VAL A 425 22.05 39.07 -22.64
CA VAL A 425 21.26 38.46 -23.72
C VAL A 425 19.89 39.12 -23.85
N ILE A 426 19.06 39.05 -22.80
CA ILE A 426 17.63 39.38 -22.90
C ILE A 426 17.41 40.85 -23.29
N ARG A 427 18.18 41.79 -22.69
CA ARG A 427 18.06 43.22 -22.99
C ARG A 427 18.23 43.53 -24.47
N HIS A 428 19.11 42.81 -25.17
CA HIS A 428 19.41 43.04 -26.58
C HIS A 428 18.35 42.43 -27.52
N LEU A 429 17.62 41.42 -27.05
CA LEU A 429 16.67 40.64 -27.85
C LEU A 429 15.21 40.84 -27.45
N ALA A 430 14.92 41.64 -26.42
CA ALA A 430 13.58 41.78 -25.83
C ALA A 430 12.45 42.17 -26.82
N ARG A 431 12.78 42.81 -27.94
CA ARG A 431 11.81 43.17 -29.00
C ARG A 431 11.56 42.06 -30.02
N ARG A 432 12.24 40.91 -29.89
CA ARG A 432 12.27 39.80 -30.85
C ARG A 432 12.00 38.48 -30.12
N PRO A 433 10.73 38.10 -29.92
CA PRO A 433 10.37 36.99 -29.02
C PRO A 433 10.90 35.63 -29.48
N LEU A 434 10.90 35.35 -30.79
CA LEU A 434 11.44 34.11 -31.35
C LEU A 434 12.97 34.01 -31.17
N GLU A 435 13.69 35.10 -31.39
CA GLU A 435 15.15 35.16 -31.18
C GLU A 435 15.50 34.99 -29.70
N THR A 436 14.69 35.56 -28.80
CA THR A 436 14.90 35.38 -27.36
C THR A 436 14.67 33.94 -26.91
N LEU A 437 13.67 33.26 -27.48
CA LEU A 437 13.43 31.83 -27.21
C LEU A 437 14.63 30.99 -27.66
N LEU A 438 15.12 31.20 -28.89
CA LEU A 438 16.29 30.50 -29.41
C LEU A 438 17.55 30.78 -28.58
N ALA A 439 17.79 32.04 -28.21
CA ALA A 439 18.94 32.43 -27.41
C ALA A 439 18.89 31.81 -26.00
N THR A 440 17.73 31.83 -25.35
CA THR A 440 17.57 31.22 -24.01
C THR A 440 17.65 29.70 -24.05
N PHE A 441 17.22 29.06 -25.15
CA PHE A 441 17.46 27.63 -25.35
C PHE A 441 18.95 27.30 -25.49
N GLY A 442 19.70 28.09 -26.28
CA GLY A 442 21.15 27.95 -26.39
C GLY A 442 21.88 28.14 -25.05
N VAL A 443 21.46 29.14 -24.27
CA VAL A 443 21.95 29.34 -22.89
C VAL A 443 21.61 28.14 -21.99
N SER A 444 20.42 27.55 -22.14
CA SER A 444 20.03 26.35 -21.40
C SER A 444 21.01 25.20 -21.62
N ILE A 445 21.33 24.91 -22.89
CA ILE A 445 22.30 23.87 -23.25
C ILE A 445 23.69 24.19 -22.67
N ALA A 446 24.12 25.45 -22.77
CA ALA A 446 25.41 25.87 -22.23
C ALA A 446 25.50 25.69 -20.71
N LEU A 447 24.44 26.05 -19.97
CA LEU A 447 24.38 25.90 -18.51
C LEU A 447 24.32 24.42 -18.09
N GLN A 448 23.57 23.58 -18.81
CA GLN A 448 23.54 22.13 -18.56
C GLN A 448 24.93 21.52 -18.78
N GLN A 449 25.59 21.88 -19.87
CA GLN A 449 26.94 21.37 -20.16
C GLN A 449 27.95 21.87 -19.12
N LEU A 450 27.84 23.12 -18.67
CA LEU A 450 28.66 23.65 -17.60
C LEU A 450 28.45 22.87 -16.30
N ALA A 451 27.21 22.55 -15.94
CA ALA A 451 26.90 21.73 -14.78
C ALA A 451 27.49 20.31 -14.91
N LYS A 452 27.39 19.68 -16.08
CA LYS A 452 28.02 18.37 -16.37
C LYS A 452 29.55 18.43 -16.22
N ASN A 453 30.18 19.51 -16.66
CA ASN A 453 31.64 19.69 -16.55
C ASN A 453 32.09 19.90 -15.09
N ILE A 454 31.32 20.62 -14.28
CA ILE A 454 31.68 20.94 -12.88
C ILE A 454 31.34 19.77 -11.94
N PHE A 455 30.14 19.20 -12.06
CA PHE A 455 29.60 18.25 -11.09
C PHE A 455 29.58 16.79 -11.60
N GLY A 456 29.87 16.57 -12.88
CA GLY A 456 29.74 15.28 -13.55
C GLY A 456 28.32 15.00 -14.06
N THR A 457 28.15 13.84 -14.68
CA THR A 457 26.85 13.37 -15.22
C THR A 457 26.04 12.55 -14.22
N GLN A 458 26.65 12.17 -13.09
CA GLN A 458 25.98 11.39 -12.06
C GLN A 458 25.08 12.26 -11.19
N ALA A 459 23.98 11.65 -10.72
CA ALA A 459 23.10 12.26 -9.75
C ALA A 459 23.81 12.54 -8.43
N ARG A 460 23.60 13.74 -7.88
CA ARG A 460 24.12 14.14 -6.57
C ARG A 460 22.99 14.13 -5.55
N PRO A 461 23.14 13.46 -4.40
CA PRO A 461 22.12 13.45 -3.37
C PRO A 461 22.13 14.78 -2.61
N LEU A 462 20.95 15.37 -2.41
CA LEU A 462 20.74 16.46 -1.46
C LEU A 462 19.94 15.89 -0.30
N THR A 463 20.61 15.70 0.84
CA THR A 463 20.05 14.94 1.96
C THR A 463 19.28 15.85 2.91
N ALA A 464 18.05 15.46 3.23
CA ALA A 464 17.22 16.17 4.19
C ALA A 464 17.75 16.08 5.64
N PRO A 465 17.50 17.07 6.50
CA PRO A 465 17.73 16.98 7.94
C PRO A 465 16.73 16.01 8.61
N ALA A 466 17.08 15.48 9.78
CA ALA A 466 16.30 14.44 10.48
C ALA A 466 14.83 14.78 10.73
N TRP A 467 14.47 16.06 10.89
CA TRP A 467 13.08 16.50 11.08
C TRP A 467 12.25 16.53 9.78
N LEU A 468 12.91 16.47 8.62
CA LEU A 468 12.29 16.30 7.29
C LEU A 468 12.39 14.86 6.77
N GLU A 469 13.08 13.98 7.49
CA GLU A 469 13.17 12.57 7.13
C GLU A 469 11.84 11.86 7.44
N GLY A 470 11.50 10.85 6.64
CA GLY A 470 10.30 10.04 6.82
C GLY A 470 9.00 10.66 6.30
N ALA A 471 7.90 10.24 6.92
CA ALA A 471 6.55 10.62 6.56
C ALA A 471 5.70 10.84 7.80
N ILE A 472 4.73 11.75 7.69
CA ILE A 472 3.68 11.93 8.67
C ILE A 472 2.60 10.89 8.37
N THR A 473 2.58 9.83 9.17
CA THR A 473 1.59 8.75 9.07
C THR A 473 0.41 9.06 9.98
N ILE A 474 -0.78 9.27 9.39
CA ILE A 474 -2.01 9.45 10.16
C ILE A 474 -2.60 8.07 10.48
N ASN A 475 -2.57 7.17 9.50
CA ASN A 475 -2.97 5.76 9.62
C ASN A 475 -2.21 4.93 8.56
N ASP A 476 -2.51 3.63 8.45
CA ASP A 476 -1.85 2.72 7.50
C ASP A 476 -2.10 3.06 6.02
N VAL A 477 -3.07 3.94 5.73
CA VAL A 477 -3.49 4.29 4.36
C VAL A 477 -3.01 5.69 3.95
N ILE A 478 -2.97 6.63 4.87
CA ILE A 478 -2.70 8.05 4.64
C ILE A 478 -1.33 8.37 5.23
N SER A 479 -0.37 8.57 4.33
CA SER A 479 1.01 8.88 4.69
C SER A 479 1.58 9.90 3.72
N ILE A 480 1.96 11.06 4.24
CA ILE A 480 2.58 12.11 3.43
C ILE A 480 4.04 12.31 3.84
N SER A 481 4.94 12.26 2.88
CA SER A 481 6.36 12.55 3.13
C SER A 481 6.52 13.96 3.72
N SER A 482 7.32 14.08 4.79
CA SER A 482 7.57 15.36 5.46
C SER A 482 8.15 16.41 4.50
N ILE A 483 8.92 15.99 3.50
CA ILE A 483 9.47 16.84 2.44
C ILE A 483 8.35 17.49 1.61
N ARG A 484 7.29 16.75 1.27
CA ARG A 484 6.16 17.26 0.49
C ARG A 484 5.39 18.34 1.25
N VAL A 485 5.19 18.14 2.55
CA VAL A 485 4.58 19.15 3.43
C VAL A 485 5.46 20.39 3.50
N ALA A 486 6.78 20.22 3.63
CA ALA A 486 7.71 21.35 3.64
C ALA A 486 7.68 22.14 2.32
N ILE A 487 7.58 21.47 1.16
CA ILE A 487 7.41 22.13 -0.14
C ILE A 487 6.10 22.91 -0.21
N PHE A 488 4.99 22.35 0.28
CA PHE A 488 3.71 23.05 0.36
C PHE A 488 3.80 24.32 1.23
N VAL A 489 4.39 24.22 2.42
CA VAL A 489 4.61 25.37 3.31
C VAL A 489 5.52 26.41 2.66
N LEU A 490 6.58 25.98 1.99
CA LEU A 490 7.50 26.85 1.26
C LEU A 490 6.79 27.58 0.11
N ALA A 491 5.95 26.87 -0.65
CA ALA A 491 5.13 27.45 -1.71
C ALA A 491 4.17 28.52 -1.19
N LEU A 492 3.51 28.28 -0.05
CA LEU A 492 2.67 29.28 0.61
C LEU A 492 3.48 30.48 1.10
N LEU A 493 4.66 30.26 1.67
CA LEU A 493 5.56 31.31 2.11
C LEU A 493 5.97 32.19 0.91
N PHE A 494 6.37 31.59 -0.21
CA PHE A 494 6.71 32.33 -1.44
C PHE A 494 5.53 33.06 -2.05
N LEU A 495 4.34 32.46 -2.05
CA LEU A 495 3.13 33.15 -2.47
C LEU A 495 2.88 34.38 -1.59
N GLY A 496 2.99 34.24 -0.26
CA GLY A 496 2.86 35.34 0.70
C GLY A 496 3.91 36.43 0.50
N LEU A 497 5.18 36.06 0.41
CA LEU A 497 6.31 36.96 0.15
C LEU A 497 6.13 37.70 -1.17
N PHE A 498 5.74 37.00 -2.21
CA PHE A 498 5.47 37.58 -3.51
C PHE A 498 4.32 38.60 -3.44
N LEU A 499 3.19 38.22 -2.84
CA LEU A 499 2.03 39.10 -2.69
C LEU A 499 2.39 40.34 -1.87
N PHE A 500 3.22 40.18 -0.84
CA PHE A 500 3.76 41.29 -0.06
C PHE A 500 4.62 42.21 -0.91
N ILE A 501 5.62 41.67 -1.64
CA ILE A 501 6.48 42.45 -2.55
C ILE A 501 5.62 43.23 -3.54
N MET A 502 4.69 42.56 -4.22
CA MET A 502 3.87 43.23 -5.22
C MET A 502 2.93 44.27 -4.61
N LYS A 503 2.16 43.93 -3.58
CA LYS A 503 1.09 44.82 -3.08
C LYS A 503 1.59 45.91 -2.14
N ARG A 504 2.71 45.70 -1.44
CA ARG A 504 3.15 46.59 -0.35
C ARG A 504 4.49 47.30 -0.60
N THR A 505 5.28 46.92 -1.60
CA THR A 505 6.61 47.53 -1.82
C THR A 505 6.65 48.46 -3.04
N ARG A 506 7.65 49.36 -3.06
CA ARG A 506 7.93 50.26 -4.19
C ARG A 506 8.23 49.49 -5.48
N LEU A 507 9.00 48.40 -5.40
CA LEU A 507 9.29 47.54 -6.56
C LEU A 507 7.99 47.03 -7.19
N GLY A 508 7.03 46.57 -6.38
CA GLY A 508 5.74 46.11 -6.88
C GLY A 508 4.90 47.21 -7.56
N LEU A 509 4.97 48.45 -7.05
CA LEU A 509 4.34 49.62 -7.67
C LEU A 509 4.98 49.96 -9.02
N GLU A 510 6.31 50.01 -9.07
CA GLU A 510 7.09 50.30 -10.27
C GLU A 510 6.90 49.22 -11.34
N VAL A 511 6.89 47.94 -10.95
CA VAL A 511 6.59 46.81 -11.86
C VAL A 511 5.21 47.00 -12.48
N ARG A 512 4.16 47.26 -11.68
CA ARG A 512 2.82 47.50 -12.23
C ARG A 512 2.78 48.69 -13.19
N ALA A 513 3.43 49.80 -12.83
CA ALA A 513 3.49 50.99 -13.69
C ALA A 513 4.17 50.68 -15.03
N VAL A 514 5.31 49.98 -15.00
CA VAL A 514 6.04 49.58 -16.21
C VAL A 514 5.23 48.59 -17.05
N THR A 515 4.53 47.63 -16.45
CA THR A 515 3.69 46.68 -17.21
C THR A 515 2.51 47.33 -17.92
N GLN A 516 1.97 48.43 -17.38
CA GLN A 516 0.84 49.13 -17.97
C GLN A 516 1.27 50.05 -19.12
N ASN A 517 2.29 50.87 -18.90
CA ASN A 517 2.84 51.76 -19.91
C ASN A 517 4.32 52.07 -19.60
N PRO A 518 5.28 51.35 -20.22
CA PRO A 518 6.71 51.59 -20.00
C PRO A 518 7.14 53.01 -20.35
N GLY A 519 6.53 53.62 -21.37
CA GLY A 519 6.86 54.97 -21.84
C GLY A 519 6.48 56.04 -20.83
N MET A 520 5.25 56.00 -20.31
CA MET A 520 4.83 56.94 -19.25
C MET A 520 5.60 56.69 -17.95
N ALA A 521 5.88 55.45 -17.59
CA ALA A 521 6.70 55.14 -16.42
C ALA A 521 8.10 55.76 -16.54
N ALA A 522 8.71 55.70 -17.73
CA ALA A 522 10.00 56.35 -18.02
C ALA A 522 9.93 57.88 -17.89
N SER A 523 8.86 58.51 -18.39
CA SER A 523 8.63 59.97 -18.22
C SER A 523 8.47 60.38 -16.76
N MET A 524 8.03 59.47 -15.89
CA MET A 524 7.90 59.69 -14.44
C MET A 524 9.18 59.33 -13.64
N GLY A 525 10.31 59.08 -14.33
CA GLY A 525 11.61 58.81 -13.71
C GLY A 525 11.86 57.34 -13.32
N ILE A 526 10.96 56.41 -13.68
CA ILE A 526 11.15 54.97 -13.45
C ILE A 526 11.96 54.40 -14.63
N ASN A 527 13.11 53.78 -14.38
CA ASN A 527 13.89 53.13 -15.43
C ASN A 527 13.31 51.74 -15.78
N PRO A 528 12.62 51.54 -16.92
CA PRO A 528 11.94 50.28 -17.22
C PRO A 528 12.90 49.09 -17.34
N ASP A 529 14.10 49.32 -17.89
CA ASP A 529 15.13 48.28 -18.03
C ASP A 529 15.60 47.77 -16.66
N ARG A 530 15.77 48.68 -15.68
CA ARG A 530 16.16 48.30 -14.32
C ARG A 530 15.07 47.47 -13.65
N ILE A 531 13.80 47.86 -13.83
CA ILE A 531 12.65 47.12 -13.29
C ILE A 531 12.54 45.74 -13.92
N ALA A 532 12.67 45.63 -15.24
CA ALA A 532 12.66 44.36 -15.95
C ALA A 532 13.82 43.46 -15.50
N MET A 533 15.03 44.00 -15.37
CA MET A 533 16.20 43.28 -14.86
C MET A 533 16.00 42.78 -13.42
N MET A 534 15.50 43.61 -12.51
CA MET A 534 15.22 43.21 -11.13
C MET A 534 14.11 42.17 -11.05
N THR A 535 13.09 42.28 -11.91
CA THR A 535 12.01 41.30 -12.01
C THR A 535 12.52 39.96 -12.54
N PHE A 536 13.39 39.99 -13.56
CA PHE A 536 14.04 38.79 -14.10
C PHE A 536 14.89 38.10 -13.03
N GLY A 537 15.75 38.87 -12.36
CA GLY A 537 16.56 38.37 -11.23
C GLY A 537 15.70 37.79 -10.11
N LEU A 538 14.61 38.46 -9.72
CA LEU A 538 13.68 37.96 -8.69
C LEU A 538 13.05 36.62 -9.10
N GLY A 539 12.60 36.51 -10.35
CA GLY A 539 12.06 35.26 -10.89
C GLY A 539 13.07 34.11 -10.90
N SER A 540 14.30 34.38 -11.35
CA SER A 540 15.41 33.42 -11.31
C SER A 540 15.78 33.04 -9.87
N GLY A 541 15.81 34.01 -8.96
CA GLY A 541 16.06 33.84 -7.53
C GLY A 541 15.07 32.86 -6.89
N ILE A 542 13.78 33.07 -7.14
CA ILE A 542 12.72 32.18 -6.63
C ILE A 542 12.84 30.79 -7.26
N ALA A 543 13.20 30.69 -8.55
CA ALA A 543 13.46 29.41 -9.21
C ALA A 543 14.64 28.66 -8.55
N GLY A 544 15.69 29.36 -8.12
CA GLY A 544 16.78 28.74 -7.36
C GLY A 544 16.32 28.16 -6.03
N ILE A 545 15.44 28.86 -5.31
CA ILE A 545 14.87 28.34 -4.06
C ILE A 545 13.99 27.11 -4.33
N ALA A 546 13.18 27.16 -5.38
CA ALA A 546 12.43 26.00 -5.86
C ALA A 546 13.37 24.82 -6.14
N GLY A 547 14.54 25.09 -6.72
CA GLY A 547 15.60 24.12 -6.97
C GLY A 547 16.09 23.39 -5.74
N VAL A 548 16.34 24.10 -4.64
CA VAL A 548 16.74 23.47 -3.36
C VAL A 548 15.64 22.55 -2.85
N ALA A 549 14.38 23.02 -2.88
CA ALA A 549 13.25 22.25 -2.38
C ALA A 549 12.95 21.00 -3.24
N ILE A 550 13.00 21.16 -4.57
CA ILE A 550 12.85 20.06 -5.53
C ILE A 550 14.02 19.09 -5.40
N GLY A 551 15.25 19.57 -5.19
CA GLY A 551 16.43 18.72 -4.98
C GLY A 551 16.38 17.87 -3.71
N LEU A 552 15.62 18.29 -2.68
CA LEU A 552 15.37 17.45 -1.51
C LEU A 552 14.38 16.31 -1.81
N PHE A 553 13.46 16.53 -2.76
CA PHE A 553 12.45 15.56 -3.16
C PHE A 553 12.93 14.64 -4.29
N ALA A 554 13.69 15.17 -5.24
CA ALA A 554 14.21 14.51 -6.42
C ALA A 554 15.73 14.66 -6.49
N GLN A 555 16.42 13.73 -7.14
CA GLN A 555 17.87 13.77 -7.21
C GLN A 555 18.39 14.98 -8.01
N VAL A 556 19.51 15.57 -7.56
CA VAL A 556 20.13 16.70 -8.25
C VAL A 556 20.90 16.18 -9.47
N THR A 557 20.41 16.52 -10.65
CA THR A 557 21.02 16.16 -11.94
C THR A 557 21.17 17.38 -12.84
N SER A 558 22.08 17.32 -13.80
CA SER A 558 22.28 18.40 -14.78
C SER A 558 21.10 18.58 -15.75
N GLU A 559 20.11 17.69 -15.71
CA GLU A 559 18.92 17.71 -16.57
C GLU A 559 17.64 17.97 -15.76
N LEU A 560 17.77 18.20 -14.44
CA LEU A 560 16.65 18.52 -13.55
C LEU A 560 15.81 19.67 -14.10
N GLY A 561 16.46 20.71 -14.62
CA GLY A 561 15.78 21.87 -15.21
C GLY A 561 14.83 21.51 -16.35
N GLN A 562 15.22 20.58 -17.23
CA GLN A 562 14.41 20.16 -18.37
C GLN A 562 13.13 19.43 -17.94
N GLN A 563 13.19 18.66 -16.84
CA GLN A 563 12.04 17.91 -16.35
C GLN A 563 10.91 18.83 -15.86
N TYR A 564 11.26 20.01 -15.32
CA TYR A 564 10.29 20.93 -14.73
C TYR A 564 9.96 22.15 -15.60
N ILE A 565 10.76 22.50 -16.61
CA ILE A 565 10.49 23.67 -17.45
C ILE A 565 9.19 23.53 -18.23
N VAL A 566 8.92 22.36 -18.81
CA VAL A 566 7.70 22.11 -19.59
C VAL A 566 6.48 22.24 -18.68
N GLN A 567 6.51 21.60 -17.50
CA GLN A 567 5.43 21.65 -16.51
C GLN A 567 5.21 23.08 -15.96
N SER A 568 6.30 23.82 -15.74
CA SER A 568 6.23 25.22 -15.30
C SER A 568 5.58 26.11 -16.35
N PHE A 569 5.95 25.94 -17.62
CA PHE A 569 5.36 26.69 -18.73
C PHE A 569 3.88 26.33 -18.91
N MET A 570 3.55 25.04 -18.92
CA MET A 570 2.18 24.53 -18.95
C MET A 570 1.33 25.15 -17.83
N THR A 571 1.87 25.19 -16.61
CA THR A 571 1.22 25.80 -15.44
C THR A 571 0.90 27.29 -15.64
N VAL A 572 1.85 28.07 -16.17
CA VAL A 572 1.64 29.51 -16.42
C VAL A 572 0.64 29.74 -17.55
N VAL A 573 0.73 28.98 -18.64
CA VAL A 573 -0.15 29.14 -19.81
C VAL A 573 -1.58 28.74 -19.48
N VAL A 574 -1.78 27.56 -18.86
CA VAL A 574 -3.09 27.10 -18.40
C VAL A 574 -3.66 28.06 -17.37
N GLY A 575 -2.85 28.52 -16.42
CA GLY A 575 -3.28 29.47 -15.39
C GLY A 575 -3.73 30.83 -15.92
N GLY A 576 -3.08 31.32 -16.97
CA GLY A 576 -3.22 32.66 -17.49
C GLY A 576 -1.94 33.45 -17.26
N VAL A 577 -1.33 33.88 -18.37
CA VAL A 577 -0.03 34.55 -18.40
C VAL A 577 -0.04 35.78 -17.52
N GLY A 578 0.91 35.84 -16.57
CA GLY A 578 1.11 36.99 -15.69
C GLY A 578 0.02 37.22 -14.64
N ASN A 579 -0.86 36.25 -14.39
CA ASN A 579 -1.75 36.26 -13.25
C ASN A 579 -1.38 35.14 -12.29
N ILE A 580 -1.01 35.47 -11.06
CA ILE A 580 -0.46 34.49 -10.12
C ILE A 580 -1.54 33.66 -9.44
N TRP A 581 -2.74 34.22 -9.26
CA TRP A 581 -3.90 33.40 -8.94
C TRP A 581 -4.22 32.43 -10.08
N GLY A 582 -4.00 32.89 -11.32
CA GLY A 582 -4.04 32.04 -12.51
C GLY A 582 -3.03 30.92 -12.42
N THR A 583 -1.75 31.22 -12.17
CA THR A 583 -0.66 30.23 -12.01
C THR A 583 -0.95 29.24 -10.88
N LEU A 584 -1.50 29.69 -9.75
CA LEU A 584 -1.92 28.81 -8.65
C LEU A 584 -3.06 27.87 -9.08
N ALA A 585 -4.09 28.39 -9.75
CA ALA A 585 -5.18 27.58 -10.28
C ALA A 585 -4.71 26.61 -11.37
N GLY A 586 -3.77 27.03 -12.23
CA GLY A 586 -3.15 26.19 -13.25
C GLY A 586 -2.31 25.07 -12.64
N ALA A 587 -1.54 25.36 -11.59
CA ALA A 587 -0.74 24.37 -10.88
C ALA A 587 -1.64 23.34 -10.18
N GLY A 588 -2.74 23.82 -9.57
CA GLY A 588 -3.79 22.97 -9.01
C GLY A 588 -4.43 22.06 -10.05
N LEU A 589 -4.88 22.62 -11.18
CA LEU A 589 -5.49 21.84 -12.26
C LEU A 589 -4.54 20.78 -12.81
N ILE A 590 -3.30 21.15 -13.10
CA ILE A 590 -2.30 20.22 -13.64
C ILE A 590 -1.92 19.17 -12.60
N GLY A 591 -1.66 19.55 -11.35
CA GLY A 591 -1.30 18.61 -10.28
C GLY A 591 -2.41 17.59 -9.98
N ILE A 592 -3.66 18.03 -9.89
CA ILE A 592 -4.83 17.16 -9.70
C ILE A 592 -5.02 16.26 -10.90
N LEU A 593 -5.04 16.81 -12.11
CA LEU A 593 -5.27 16.04 -13.32
C LEU A 593 -4.15 15.01 -13.55
N SER A 594 -2.89 15.35 -13.24
CA SER A 594 -1.75 14.42 -13.31
C SER A 594 -2.01 13.19 -12.45
N LYS A 595 -2.41 13.40 -11.19
CA LYS A 595 -2.64 12.30 -10.25
C LYS A 595 -3.89 11.50 -10.55
N VAL A 596 -4.95 12.15 -11.05
CA VAL A 596 -6.15 11.46 -11.51
C VAL A 596 -5.85 10.56 -12.72
N ILE A 597 -5.11 11.06 -13.72
CA ILE A 597 -4.72 10.25 -14.89
C ILE A 597 -3.81 9.09 -14.47
N GLU A 598 -2.85 9.34 -13.59
CA GLU A 598 -1.96 8.30 -13.03
C GLU A 598 -2.75 7.21 -12.29
N SER A 599 -3.81 7.58 -11.55
CA SER A 599 -4.68 6.63 -10.85
C SER A 599 -5.45 5.69 -11.79
N PHE A 600 -5.76 6.10 -13.01
CA PHE A 600 -6.40 5.23 -14.00
C PHE A 600 -5.43 4.27 -14.68
N ASN A 601 -4.13 4.62 -14.76
CA ASN A 601 -3.12 3.75 -15.36
C ASN A 601 -1.77 3.82 -14.60
N PRO A 602 -1.68 3.19 -13.40
CA PRO A 602 -0.51 3.30 -12.54
C PRO A 602 0.78 2.74 -13.15
N SER A 603 0.67 1.81 -14.11
CA SER A 603 1.83 1.14 -14.72
C SER A 603 2.49 1.95 -15.85
N ASN A 604 1.86 3.03 -16.34
CA ASN A 604 2.37 3.79 -17.47
C ASN A 604 2.38 5.31 -17.22
N THR A 605 3.40 5.78 -16.50
CA THR A 605 3.60 7.20 -16.20
C THR A 605 3.88 8.06 -17.44
N LEU A 606 4.41 7.48 -18.52
CA LEU A 606 4.64 8.19 -19.80
C LEU A 606 3.32 8.50 -20.51
N ALA A 607 2.34 7.59 -20.43
CA ALA A 607 1.01 7.83 -20.95
C ALA A 607 0.34 9.01 -20.23
N ALA A 608 0.52 9.12 -18.90
CA ALA A 608 -0.02 10.23 -18.14
C ALA A 608 0.51 11.60 -18.61
N GLN A 609 1.81 11.70 -18.91
CA GLN A 609 2.40 12.91 -19.48
C GLN A 609 1.84 13.23 -20.87
N THR A 610 1.65 12.21 -21.71
CA THR A 610 1.11 12.36 -23.07
C THR A 610 -0.33 12.88 -23.03
N PHE A 611 -1.19 12.26 -22.21
CA PHE A 611 -2.57 12.70 -22.02
C PHE A 611 -2.64 14.11 -21.41
N MET A 612 -1.73 14.47 -20.50
CA MET A 612 -1.64 15.82 -19.96
C MET A 612 -1.36 16.85 -21.05
N ILE A 613 -0.38 16.60 -21.92
CA ILE A 613 -0.05 17.50 -23.03
C ILE A 613 -1.25 17.64 -23.97
N LEU A 614 -1.89 16.52 -24.35
CA LEU A 614 -3.08 16.53 -25.20
C LEU A 614 -4.23 17.34 -24.56
N PHE A 615 -4.49 17.12 -23.28
CA PHE A 615 -5.48 17.88 -22.53
C PHE A 615 -5.18 19.38 -22.55
N ILE A 616 -3.92 19.76 -22.36
CA ILE A 616 -3.51 21.18 -22.35
C ILE A 616 -3.67 21.80 -23.74
N ILE A 617 -3.32 21.09 -24.82
CA ILE A 617 -3.53 21.55 -26.18
C ILE A 617 -5.03 21.83 -26.40
N ILE A 618 -5.90 20.89 -26.02
CA ILE A 618 -7.36 21.05 -26.13
C ILE A 618 -7.83 22.21 -25.25
N PHE A 619 -7.36 22.29 -24.00
CA PHE A 619 -7.73 23.35 -23.06
C PHE A 619 -7.38 24.73 -23.61
N ILE A 620 -6.18 24.92 -24.17
CA ILE A 620 -5.76 26.20 -24.74
C ILE A 620 -6.58 26.55 -25.97
N GLN A 621 -6.99 25.59 -26.80
CA GLN A 621 -7.87 25.85 -27.94
C GLN A 621 -9.23 26.44 -27.50
N PHE A 622 -9.79 25.95 -26.40
CA PHE A 622 -11.06 26.47 -25.85
C PHE A 622 -10.89 27.71 -24.96
N ARG A 623 -9.75 27.82 -24.27
CA ARG A 623 -9.43 28.89 -23.30
C ARG A 623 -8.03 29.46 -23.57
N PRO A 624 -7.81 30.19 -24.69
CA PRO A 624 -6.48 30.67 -25.09
C PRO A 624 -5.87 31.69 -24.13
N ARG A 625 -6.69 32.33 -23.29
CA ARG A 625 -6.25 33.29 -22.26
C ARG A 625 -6.00 32.66 -20.87
N GLY A 626 -6.11 31.32 -20.76
CA GLY A 626 -5.98 30.58 -19.50
C GLY A 626 -7.23 30.61 -18.62
N ILE A 627 -7.12 30.04 -17.41
CA ILE A 627 -8.19 29.95 -16.41
C ILE A 627 -8.58 31.36 -15.95
N ILE A 628 -7.60 32.20 -15.58
CA ILE A 628 -7.83 33.56 -15.09
C ILE A 628 -7.16 34.58 -16.03
N PRO A 629 -7.90 35.14 -16.99
CA PRO A 629 -7.36 36.14 -17.91
C PRO A 629 -6.92 37.41 -17.16
N GLN A 630 -5.85 38.05 -17.63
CA GLN A 630 -5.46 39.38 -17.14
C GLN A 630 -6.53 40.42 -17.54
N ARG A 631 -6.94 41.26 -16.59
CA ARG A 631 -7.88 42.38 -16.84
C ARG A 631 -7.09 43.66 -17.12
N GLY A 632 -7.31 44.26 -18.30
CA GLY A 632 -6.79 45.58 -18.70
C GLY A 632 -6.88 45.83 -20.20
N ARG A 633 -6.96 47.10 -20.63
CA ARG A 633 -7.09 47.53 -22.05
C ARG A 633 -5.97 47.01 -22.97
N ALA A 634 -4.84 46.56 -22.42
CA ALA A 634 -3.73 45.95 -23.16
C ALA A 634 -3.97 44.48 -23.58
N ALA A 635 -5.12 43.88 -23.24
CA ALA A 635 -5.53 42.55 -23.68
C ALA A 635 -6.46 42.58 -24.92
N GLU A 636 -6.85 43.78 -25.36
CA GLU A 636 -7.74 44.06 -26.50
C GLU A 636 -7.00 44.66 -27.71
N ALA A 637 -5.67 44.82 -27.63
CA ALA A 637 -4.84 45.36 -28.71
C ALA A 637 -4.03 44.27 -29.42
#